data_AF-A0A2N0PQD1-F1
#
_entry.id   AF-A0A2N0PQD1-F1
#
_cell.length_a   1.000
_cell.length_b   1.000
_cell.length_c   1.000
_cell.angle_alpha   90.00
_cell.angle_beta   90.00
_cell.angle_gamma   90.00
#
_symmetry.space_group_name_H-M   'P 1'
#
loop_
_entity.id
_entity.type
_entity.pdbx_description
1 polymer ?
#
loop_
_entity_poly.entity_id
_entity_poly.type
_entity_poly.pdbx_seq_one_letter_code
_entity_poly.pdbx_strand_id
1 'polypeptide(L)'
;MDSNLSTLFIFIVVFIFYRQFTSISTKNKNDTRNVDGENASDEIKKSTKSDTSQDSIQIDPVTQKDLTEADELISNLYKSKGKKVKRNEFVHKSSGVTLYSWKMNEWDYKKHRTPTQARGLFTRETNSKNEIVIRGYDKFFNIDEVTETKWEEIVTQTKGPYEVTVKENGCIIFISGLPGDYIVVTSKHSMGERENALAHAVVGEQWLDKHLKKVGRTKEELANFLYKNRSTAVAELCDDQFEEHVLPYAQDSYGLYLHGINLNTADLKTWPSKIVTNFAKEWGFNPVKYYVKQTVDEVKSFINVIKEKRVLDDRPIEGFVIRTKTVSTGQDFFFKIKYDEPYLMYREWREITRAALSKKKPRTTYALSKQYLEWVTEKIKTHPKLFEEYGKNKGIFGVRDMFLEYLNNKGDIQTFAKIPQEEIKTLLVPVGTIGCGKTTLFLALAKLFSFAHIQNDNIIGKKARIEFYRSINESLSSHSGVLADRNNHIIELRKTLIEAVKSNLSNVRIVAIYWNHEDRTKNEIFKITSKRVVSRGENHQSLTPKNVEYENIMWRFLNDFQPLNSNNKIDNQFDHVIELDVANDVKTNLETVINELKPILEFEKPSEDKIEKVLEEISDYKPTVRKIVGNKPPKVSFYGIKLDFNVQEFLSDYYNKHPNEDSGIFKKLVQGERIGFEHHVTLIHSKELKIDPPDYKKKLWEQYEKI
;
A
#
# COMPACT_ATOMS: atom_id res chain seq x y z
N MET A 1 -45.82 -15.34 -9.30
CA MET A 1 -45.88 -15.17 -7.84
C MET A 1 -44.60 -15.72 -7.19
N ASP A 2 -43.49 -15.83 -7.94
CA ASP A 2 -42.35 -16.69 -7.58
C ASP A 2 -41.08 -15.94 -7.17
N SER A 3 -41.09 -14.60 -7.12
CA SER A 3 -39.93 -13.79 -6.68
C SER A 3 -39.88 -13.55 -5.17
N ASN A 4 -40.97 -13.80 -4.44
CA ASN A 4 -41.02 -13.62 -2.98
C ASN A 4 -40.67 -14.90 -2.20
N LEU A 5 -40.76 -16.08 -2.84
CA LEU A 5 -40.36 -17.35 -2.20
C LEU A 5 -38.84 -17.49 -2.10
N SER A 6 -38.06 -17.03 -3.10
CA SER A 6 -36.60 -17.13 -3.09
C SER A 6 -35.97 -16.25 -2.00
N THR A 7 -36.47 -15.04 -1.82
CA THR A 7 -35.97 -14.09 -0.82
C THR A 7 -36.31 -14.56 0.60
N LEU A 8 -37.48 -15.17 0.80
CA LEU A 8 -37.89 -15.75 2.08
C LEU A 8 -37.08 -17.02 2.41
N PHE A 9 -36.73 -17.83 1.41
CA PHE A 9 -35.89 -19.01 1.58
C PHE A 9 -34.44 -18.64 1.93
N ILE A 10 -33.89 -17.58 1.32
CA ILE A 10 -32.57 -17.03 1.66
C ILE A 10 -32.53 -16.54 3.12
N PHE A 11 -33.56 -15.83 3.57
CA PHE A 11 -33.66 -15.39 4.96
C PHE A 11 -33.77 -16.55 5.96
N ILE A 12 -34.54 -17.59 5.65
CA ILE A 12 -34.69 -18.77 6.52
C ILE A 12 -33.39 -19.56 6.62
N VAL A 13 -32.64 -19.71 5.52
CA VAL A 13 -31.35 -20.41 5.52
C VAL A 13 -30.32 -19.64 6.36
N VAL A 14 -30.20 -18.32 6.17
CA VAL A 14 -29.29 -17.47 6.99
C VAL A 14 -29.67 -17.51 8.48
N PHE A 15 -30.97 -17.53 8.81
CA PHE A 15 -31.44 -17.58 10.19
C PHE A 15 -31.21 -18.96 10.86
N ILE A 16 -31.30 -20.06 10.09
CA ILE A 16 -30.96 -21.41 10.55
C ILE A 16 -29.44 -21.55 10.79
N PHE A 17 -28.62 -20.98 9.90
CA PHE A 17 -27.16 -20.87 10.09
C PHE A 17 -26.81 -20.17 11.41
N TYR A 18 -27.51 -19.08 11.75
CA TYR A 18 -27.22 -18.33 12.98
C TYR A 18 -27.65 -19.06 14.26
N ARG A 19 -28.82 -19.73 14.24
CA ARG A 19 -29.34 -20.44 15.43
C ARG A 19 -28.53 -21.69 15.78
N GLN A 20 -28.08 -22.47 14.80
CA GLN A 20 -27.24 -23.65 15.07
C GLN A 20 -25.88 -23.29 15.69
N PHE A 21 -25.29 -22.16 15.32
CA PHE A 21 -24.04 -21.68 15.93
C PHE A 21 -24.20 -21.33 17.43
N THR A 22 -25.35 -20.76 17.83
CA THR A 22 -25.62 -20.45 19.25
C THR A 22 -25.95 -21.68 20.11
N SER A 23 -26.52 -22.73 19.51
CA SER A 23 -26.95 -23.95 20.24
C SER A 23 -25.79 -24.90 20.57
N ILE A 24 -24.62 -24.77 19.93
CA ILE A 24 -23.49 -25.70 20.10
C ILE A 24 -22.59 -25.30 21.30
N SER A 25 -22.76 -24.09 21.85
CA SER A 25 -21.99 -23.62 23.03
C SER A 25 -22.59 -24.05 24.39
N THR A 26 -23.65 -24.87 24.42
CA THR A 26 -24.29 -25.32 25.67
C THR A 26 -24.51 -26.83 25.73
N LYS A 27 -23.45 -27.62 25.54
CA LYS A 27 -23.43 -29.03 25.97
C LYS A 27 -22.04 -29.44 26.41
N ASN A 28 -21.74 -29.13 27.67
CA ASN A 28 -20.90 -29.91 28.58
C ASN A 28 -21.07 -29.36 30.00
N LYS A 29 -22.13 -29.80 30.68
CA LYS A 29 -22.25 -29.72 32.14
C LYS A 29 -22.15 -31.15 32.65
N ASN A 30 -21.02 -31.47 33.28
CA ASN A 30 -20.90 -32.35 34.44
C ASN A 30 -19.43 -32.35 34.86
N ASP A 31 -19.02 -31.32 35.60
CA ASP A 31 -18.27 -31.54 36.83
C ASP A 31 -18.33 -30.30 37.72
N THR A 32 -18.72 -30.53 38.97
CA THR A 32 -18.97 -29.51 39.99
C THR A 32 -17.67 -28.99 40.59
N ARG A 33 -17.46 -27.67 40.55
CA ARG A 33 -16.87 -26.88 41.65
C ARG A 33 -17.07 -25.37 41.42
N ASN A 34 -17.71 -24.72 42.39
CA ASN A 34 -18.05 -23.30 42.46
C ASN A 34 -16.84 -22.37 42.28
N VAL A 35 -16.95 -21.37 41.39
CA VAL A 35 -16.44 -20.00 41.59
C VAL A 35 -17.34 -19.05 40.79
N ASP A 36 -17.74 -17.94 41.43
CA ASP A 36 -18.76 -16.97 41.01
C ASP A 36 -18.51 -16.32 39.65
N GLY A 37 -19.56 -16.26 38.82
CA GLY A 37 -19.51 -15.73 37.46
C GLY A 37 -20.89 -15.30 36.94
N GLU A 38 -21.53 -14.35 37.62
CA GLU A 38 -22.67 -13.58 37.11
C GLU A 38 -22.31 -12.09 37.16
N ASN A 39 -21.83 -11.51 36.05
CA ASN A 39 -21.81 -10.06 35.82
C ASN A 39 -21.51 -9.61 34.37
N ALA A 40 -21.29 -10.53 33.41
CA ALA A 40 -20.87 -10.14 32.04
C ALA A 40 -22.00 -9.87 31.04
N SER A 41 -23.23 -10.33 31.29
CA SER A 41 -24.36 -10.18 30.34
C SER A 41 -25.12 -8.86 30.46
N ASP A 42 -24.97 -8.13 31.57
CA ASP A 42 -25.73 -6.90 31.85
C ASP A 42 -25.03 -5.62 31.36
N GLU A 43 -23.71 -5.65 31.12
CA GLU A 43 -22.97 -4.48 30.63
C GLU A 43 -23.29 -4.12 29.17
N ILE A 44 -23.71 -5.10 28.35
CA ILE A 44 -24.02 -4.87 26.93
C ILE A 44 -25.39 -4.17 26.74
N LYS A 45 -26.25 -4.19 27.76
CA LYS A 45 -27.59 -3.56 27.71
C LYS A 45 -27.73 -2.26 28.49
N LYS A 46 -26.70 -1.82 29.24
CA LYS A 46 -26.80 -0.67 30.17
C LYS A 46 -26.17 0.66 29.71
N SER A 47 -25.75 0.82 28.45
CA SER A 47 -25.19 2.10 27.97
C SER A 47 -26.16 3.01 27.20
N THR A 48 -27.47 2.72 27.21
CA THR A 48 -28.51 3.62 26.69
C THR A 48 -29.18 4.38 27.84
N LYS A 49 -28.41 5.19 28.57
CA LYS A 49 -28.97 6.32 29.31
C LYS A 49 -28.77 7.57 28.47
N SER A 50 -29.89 8.18 28.09
CA SER A 50 -29.96 9.48 27.44
C SER A 50 -29.37 10.53 28.37
N ASP A 51 -28.16 11.00 28.04
CA ASP A 51 -27.68 12.29 28.52
C ASP A 51 -28.51 13.38 27.85
N THR A 52 -29.50 13.89 28.58
CA THR A 52 -30.29 15.08 28.25
C THR A 52 -29.61 16.36 28.76
N SER A 53 -28.28 16.44 28.77
CA SER A 53 -27.57 17.72 28.82
C SER A 53 -27.36 18.22 27.38
N GLN A 54 -27.95 19.37 27.04
CA GLN A 54 -27.56 20.15 25.86
C GLN A 54 -26.19 20.77 26.12
N ASP A 55 -25.14 19.96 26.21
CA ASP A 55 -23.77 20.46 26.03
C ASP A 55 -23.61 20.77 24.55
N SER A 56 -23.76 22.04 24.19
CA SER A 56 -23.44 22.55 22.87
C SER A 56 -21.94 22.40 22.67
N ILE A 57 -21.50 21.29 22.08
CA ILE A 57 -20.11 21.08 21.71
C ILE A 57 -19.77 22.17 20.68
N GLN A 58 -18.99 23.16 21.11
CA GLN A 58 -18.55 24.27 20.27
C GLN A 58 -17.37 23.80 19.42
N ILE A 59 -17.43 24.08 18.12
CA ILE A 59 -16.36 23.79 17.17
C ILE A 59 -15.52 25.04 17.05
N ASP A 60 -14.22 24.91 17.27
CA ASP A 60 -13.31 26.03 17.10
C ASP A 60 -13.23 26.44 15.62
N PRO A 61 -13.46 27.73 15.30
CA PRO A 61 -13.35 28.21 13.93
C PRO A 61 -11.89 28.22 13.47
N VAL A 62 -11.68 28.12 12.15
CA VAL A 62 -10.36 28.27 11.55
C VAL A 62 -9.84 29.69 11.79
N THR A 63 -8.67 29.79 12.42
CA THR A 63 -8.06 31.07 12.80
C THR A 63 -7.16 31.64 11.69
N GLN A 64 -6.79 32.92 11.78
CA GLN A 64 -5.84 33.51 10.84
C GLN A 64 -4.45 32.85 10.90
N LYS A 65 -4.05 32.34 12.07
CA LYS A 65 -2.83 31.55 12.25
C LYS A 65 -2.89 30.27 11.43
N ASP A 66 -4.00 29.54 11.52
CA ASP A 66 -4.21 28.30 10.76
C ASP A 66 -4.12 28.51 9.24
N LEU A 67 -4.65 29.63 8.75
CA LEU A 67 -4.57 29.98 7.33
C LEU A 67 -3.13 30.31 6.89
N THR A 68 -2.34 30.94 7.76
CA THR A 68 -0.92 31.21 7.48
C THR A 68 -0.12 29.90 7.46
N GLU A 69 -0.33 29.01 8.43
CA GLU A 69 0.32 27.69 8.46
C GLU A 69 -0.06 26.82 7.25
N ALA A 70 -1.33 26.89 6.81
CA ALA A 70 -1.78 26.24 5.59
C ALA A 70 -1.05 26.77 4.34
N ASP A 71 -0.91 28.09 4.20
CA ASP A 71 -0.18 28.72 3.09
C ASP A 71 1.32 28.37 3.10
N GLU A 72 1.94 28.32 4.27
CA GLU A 72 3.33 27.88 4.46
C GLU A 72 3.52 26.41 4.08
N LEU A 73 2.62 25.52 4.53
CA LEU A 73 2.62 24.12 4.14
C LEU A 73 2.55 23.97 2.62
N ILE A 74 1.63 24.70 1.98
CA ILE A 74 1.48 24.65 0.53
C ILE A 74 2.78 25.12 -0.14
N SER A 75 3.33 26.26 0.28
CA SER A 75 4.61 26.76 -0.22
C SER A 75 5.74 25.73 -0.09
N ASN A 76 5.78 24.98 1.01
CA ASN A 76 6.74 23.90 1.22
C ASN A 76 6.49 22.69 0.30
N LEU A 77 5.22 22.34 0.03
CA LEU A 77 4.86 21.31 -0.95
C LEU A 77 5.34 21.68 -2.36
N TYR A 78 5.23 22.94 -2.77
CA TYR A 78 5.75 23.42 -4.05
C TYR A 78 7.27 23.37 -4.15
N LYS A 79 7.98 23.62 -3.05
CA LYS A 79 9.44 23.47 -2.97
C LYS A 79 9.89 22.01 -2.97
N SER A 80 9.03 21.11 -2.47
CA SER A 80 9.28 19.66 -2.38
C SER A 80 9.17 18.98 -3.76
N LYS A 81 10.08 19.32 -4.69
CA LYS A 81 10.22 18.63 -5.99
C LYS A 81 10.90 17.27 -5.79
N GLY A 82 10.32 16.17 -6.28
CA GLY A 82 11.03 14.88 -6.38
C GLY A 82 10.20 13.64 -6.06
N LYS A 83 10.90 12.51 -5.82
CA LYS A 83 10.32 11.15 -5.71
C LYS A 83 9.36 10.93 -4.52
N LYS A 84 9.40 11.80 -3.49
CA LYS A 84 8.65 11.66 -2.23
C LYS A 84 7.23 12.26 -2.27
N VAL A 85 6.98 13.22 -3.14
CA VAL A 85 5.66 13.89 -3.29
C VAL A 85 5.31 13.99 -4.78
N LYS A 86 4.12 13.49 -5.14
CA LYS A 86 3.55 13.59 -6.49
C LYS A 86 2.42 14.62 -6.48
N ARG A 87 2.50 15.59 -7.38
CA ARG A 87 1.45 16.57 -7.65
C ARG A 87 0.69 16.18 -8.91
N ASN A 88 -0.65 16.23 -8.87
CA ASN A 88 -1.50 16.13 -10.06
C ASN A 88 -2.41 17.35 -10.11
N GLU A 89 -2.61 17.90 -11.30
CA GLU A 89 -3.46 19.07 -11.54
C GLU A 89 -4.83 18.65 -12.05
N PHE A 90 -5.87 19.33 -11.59
CA PHE A 90 -7.26 19.11 -12.00
C PHE A 90 -7.98 20.45 -12.15
N VAL A 91 -8.76 20.62 -13.22
CA VAL A 91 -9.62 21.79 -13.41
C VAL A 91 -11.05 21.43 -12.99
N HIS A 92 -11.61 22.18 -12.05
CA HIS A 92 -13.00 22.00 -11.64
C HIS A 92 -13.95 22.55 -12.70
N LYS A 93 -14.62 21.66 -13.45
CA LYS A 93 -15.39 22.00 -14.67
C LYS A 93 -16.38 23.14 -14.45
N SER A 94 -17.15 23.12 -13.36
CA SER A 94 -18.23 24.11 -13.14
C SER A 94 -17.73 25.48 -12.72
N SER A 95 -16.57 25.58 -12.06
CA SER A 95 -16.04 26.86 -11.56
C SER A 95 -14.83 27.38 -12.34
N GLY A 96 -14.21 26.55 -13.18
CA GLY A 96 -12.94 26.84 -13.84
C GLY A 96 -11.73 26.87 -12.90
N VAL A 97 -11.89 26.63 -11.60
CA VAL A 97 -10.80 26.70 -10.61
C VAL A 97 -9.87 25.49 -10.75
N THR A 98 -8.57 25.76 -10.83
CA THR A 98 -7.53 24.72 -10.80
C THR A 98 -7.25 24.27 -9.37
N LEU A 99 -7.24 22.95 -9.17
CA LEU A 99 -6.91 22.26 -7.92
C LEU A 99 -5.70 21.37 -8.12
N TYR A 100 -4.83 21.31 -7.12
CA TYR A 100 -3.65 20.45 -7.10
C TYR A 100 -3.82 19.37 -6.04
N SER A 101 -3.82 18.10 -6.46
CA SER A 101 -3.82 16.95 -5.56
C SER A 101 -2.38 16.55 -5.21
N TRP A 102 -2.12 16.41 -3.92
CA TRP A 102 -0.82 16.02 -3.39
C TRP A 102 -0.87 14.58 -2.87
N LYS A 103 0.03 13.75 -3.39
CA LYS A 103 0.19 12.35 -2.99
C LYS A 103 1.61 12.08 -2.52
N MET A 104 1.73 11.65 -1.27
CA MET A 104 3.00 11.38 -0.62
C MET A 104 3.35 9.90 -0.80
N ASN A 105 4.62 9.58 -0.67
CA ASN A 105 5.11 8.21 -0.63
C ASN A 105 4.63 7.51 0.66
N GLU A 106 3.92 6.38 0.54
CA GLU A 106 3.21 5.74 1.65
C GLU A 106 4.13 5.29 2.80
N TRP A 107 5.37 4.91 2.53
CA TRP A 107 6.33 4.51 3.59
C TRP A 107 6.88 5.71 4.37
N ASP A 108 6.92 6.90 3.78
CA ASP A 108 7.52 8.08 4.41
C ASP A 108 6.65 8.61 5.56
N TYR A 109 5.35 8.29 5.55
CA TYR A 109 4.44 8.62 6.67
C TYR A 109 4.90 7.95 7.97
N LYS A 110 5.34 6.68 7.92
CA LYS A 110 5.77 5.92 9.12
C LYS A 110 6.97 6.55 9.84
N LYS A 111 7.73 7.40 9.14
CA LYS A 111 8.96 8.01 9.63
C LYS A 111 8.85 9.52 9.80
N HIS A 112 7.64 10.06 9.64
CA HIS A 112 7.39 11.51 9.67
C HIS A 112 8.28 12.32 8.71
N ARG A 113 8.60 11.74 7.55
CA ARG A 113 9.44 12.39 6.51
C ARG A 113 8.62 13.06 5.42
N THR A 114 7.30 12.99 5.50
CA THR A 114 6.40 13.69 4.59
C THR A 114 6.25 15.15 5.04
N PRO A 115 6.11 16.10 4.11
CA PRO A 115 5.90 17.51 4.45
C PRO A 115 4.59 17.78 5.20
N THR A 116 3.66 16.82 5.17
CA THR A 116 2.44 16.78 5.99
C THR A 116 1.99 15.33 6.16
N GLN A 117 1.28 15.05 7.25
CA GLN A 117 0.65 13.75 7.50
C GLN A 117 -0.69 13.59 6.79
N ALA A 118 -1.24 14.67 6.21
CA ALA A 118 -2.52 14.63 5.51
C ALA A 118 -2.52 13.61 4.36
N ARG A 119 -3.56 12.77 4.30
CA ARG A 119 -3.78 11.78 3.26
C ARG A 119 -5.08 12.06 2.51
N GLY A 120 -4.91 12.61 1.32
CA GLY A 120 -6.00 13.19 0.53
C GLY A 120 -6.03 14.69 0.72
N LEU A 121 -5.11 15.38 0.03
CA LEU A 121 -4.90 16.82 0.16
C LEU A 121 -5.09 17.46 -1.21
N PHE A 122 -5.99 18.45 -1.30
CA PHE A 122 -6.15 19.27 -2.50
C PHE A 122 -6.01 20.74 -2.13
N THR A 123 -5.23 21.46 -2.92
CA THR A 123 -4.94 22.87 -2.69
C THR A 123 -5.27 23.68 -3.94
N ARG A 124 -5.41 24.99 -3.78
CA ARG A 124 -5.50 25.94 -4.89
C ARG A 124 -4.59 27.12 -4.63
N GLU A 125 -4.09 27.69 -5.72
CA GLU A 125 -3.41 28.99 -5.70
C GLU A 125 -4.48 30.08 -5.83
N THR A 126 -4.30 31.18 -5.11
CA THR A 126 -5.10 32.40 -5.32
C THR A 126 -4.15 33.58 -5.51
N ASN A 127 -4.67 34.74 -5.92
CA ASN A 127 -3.87 35.93 -6.16
C ASN A 127 -3.18 36.48 -4.90
N SER A 128 -3.63 36.09 -3.70
CA SER A 128 -3.10 36.62 -2.43
C SER A 128 -2.47 35.55 -1.53
N LYS A 129 -3.13 34.41 -1.33
CA LYS A 129 -2.63 33.30 -0.49
C LYS A 129 -3.09 31.94 -1.01
N ASN A 130 -2.26 30.90 -0.84
CA ASN A 130 -2.67 29.55 -1.18
C ASN A 130 -3.67 29.01 -0.16
N GLU A 131 -4.55 28.11 -0.60
CA GLU A 131 -5.60 27.56 0.25
C GLU A 131 -5.67 26.04 0.17
N ILE A 132 -5.91 25.40 1.31
CA ILE A 132 -6.33 24.00 1.36
C ILE A 132 -7.84 23.96 1.06
N VAL A 133 -8.20 23.25 -0.01
CA VAL A 133 -9.60 23.04 -0.41
C VAL A 133 -10.12 21.74 0.17
N ILE A 134 -9.31 20.68 0.16
CA ILE A 134 -9.67 19.38 0.74
C ILE A 134 -8.56 18.92 1.67
N ARG A 135 -8.96 18.51 2.87
CA ARG A 135 -8.09 17.99 3.92
C ARG A 135 -8.65 16.67 4.46
N GLY A 136 -8.19 15.55 3.90
CA GLY A 136 -8.43 14.21 4.46
C GLY A 136 -7.75 14.03 5.83
N TYR A 137 -7.93 12.90 6.50
CA TYR A 137 -7.25 12.67 7.79
C TYR A 137 -5.74 12.58 7.65
N ASP A 138 -5.04 12.65 8.78
CA ASP A 138 -3.66 12.19 8.82
C ASP A 138 -3.58 10.70 8.56
N LYS A 139 -2.46 10.24 8.00
CA LYS A 139 -2.22 8.81 7.82
C LYS A 139 -2.15 8.15 9.20
N PHE A 140 -3.16 7.34 9.50
CA PHE A 140 -3.19 6.50 10.70
C PHE A 140 -2.90 5.03 10.38
N PHE A 141 -2.30 4.36 11.37
CA PHE A 141 -1.75 3.02 11.25
C PHE A 141 -2.54 2.01 12.09
N ASN A 142 -2.42 0.73 11.74
CA ASN A 142 -2.99 -0.34 12.56
C ASN A 142 -2.26 -0.40 13.91
N ILE A 143 -2.91 -0.95 14.94
CA ILE A 143 -2.21 -1.35 16.16
C ILE A 143 -0.94 -2.15 15.81
N ASP A 144 0.14 -1.87 16.53
CA ASP A 144 1.47 -2.46 16.41
C ASP A 144 2.19 -2.25 15.06
N GLU A 145 1.65 -1.41 14.16
CA GLU A 145 2.26 -1.15 12.85
C GLU A 145 3.40 -0.12 12.89
N VAL A 146 3.31 0.86 13.79
CA VAL A 146 4.34 1.87 14.11
C VAL A 146 4.46 2.06 15.62
N THR A 147 5.54 2.68 16.09
CA THR A 147 5.83 2.86 17.52
C THR A 147 4.65 3.48 18.27
N GLU A 148 4.10 4.57 17.75
CA GLU A 148 3.00 5.34 18.34
C GLU A 148 1.67 4.56 18.42
N THR A 149 1.58 3.43 17.71
CA THR A 149 0.40 2.55 17.72
C THR A 149 0.60 1.26 18.51
N LYS A 150 1.73 1.12 19.22
CA LYS A 150 1.91 0.06 20.21
C LYS A 150 1.04 0.35 21.42
N TRP A 151 0.51 -0.68 22.05
CA TRP A 151 -0.40 -0.50 23.18
C TRP A 151 0.23 0.27 24.34
N GLU A 152 1.50 0.06 24.63
CA GLU A 152 2.22 0.74 25.72
C GLU A 152 2.34 2.25 25.44
N GLU A 153 2.58 2.61 24.19
CA GLU A 153 2.64 4.00 23.75
C GLU A 153 1.24 4.64 23.74
N ILE A 154 0.21 3.94 23.27
CA ILE A 154 -1.16 4.46 23.26
C ILE A 154 -1.63 4.79 24.70
N VAL A 155 -1.36 3.90 25.65
CA VAL A 155 -1.75 4.10 27.06
C VAL A 155 -1.09 5.33 27.67
N THR A 156 0.16 5.62 27.30
CA THR A 156 0.97 6.68 27.94
C THR A 156 0.91 8.01 27.19
N GLN A 157 0.75 7.99 25.86
CA GLN A 157 0.84 9.16 24.98
C GLN A 157 -0.52 9.69 24.52
N THR A 158 -1.62 8.98 24.77
CA THR A 158 -2.97 9.40 24.37
C THR A 158 -3.92 9.51 25.56
N LYS A 159 -5.00 10.28 25.41
CA LYS A 159 -5.98 10.54 26.46
C LYS A 159 -7.41 10.45 25.96
N GLY A 160 -8.28 9.94 26.82
CA GLY A 160 -9.71 9.88 26.55
C GLY A 160 -10.37 11.27 26.45
N PRO A 161 -11.62 11.33 25.97
CA PRO A 161 -12.42 10.18 25.53
C PRO A 161 -11.91 9.56 24.21
N TYR A 162 -12.00 8.24 24.10
CA TYR A 162 -11.70 7.46 22.90
C TYR A 162 -13.00 7.23 22.12
N GLU A 163 -13.12 7.82 20.94
CA GLU A 163 -14.24 7.57 20.04
C GLU A 163 -13.93 6.35 19.16
N VAL A 164 -14.61 5.23 19.42
CA VAL A 164 -14.49 3.99 18.68
C VAL A 164 -15.52 3.99 17.55
N THR A 165 -15.09 4.36 16.35
CA THR A 165 -15.96 4.49 15.16
C THR A 165 -15.90 3.23 14.30
N VAL A 166 -17.05 2.76 13.81
CA VAL A 166 -17.09 1.60 12.91
C VAL A 166 -16.33 1.92 11.63
N LYS A 167 -15.42 1.02 11.24
CA LYS A 167 -14.69 1.15 9.99
C LYS A 167 -15.52 0.56 8.85
N GLU A 168 -16.23 1.44 8.14
CA GLU A 168 -16.95 1.07 6.92
C GLU A 168 -16.00 0.53 5.83
N ASN A 169 -16.57 -0.27 4.93
CA ASN A 169 -15.87 -1.02 3.88
C ASN A 169 -16.27 -0.48 2.50
N GLY A 170 -15.73 0.68 2.14
CA GLY A 170 -16.07 1.35 0.90
C GLY A 170 -14.88 2.05 0.26
N CYS A 171 -15.19 3.15 -0.42
CA CYS A 171 -14.18 4.08 -0.89
C CYS A 171 -14.37 5.48 -0.35
N ILE A 172 -13.27 6.08 0.12
CA ILE A 172 -13.30 7.43 0.69
C ILE A 172 -13.64 8.48 -0.36
N ILE A 173 -14.58 9.35 0.01
CA ILE A 173 -15.05 10.52 -0.74
C ILE A 173 -14.83 11.75 0.15
N PHE A 174 -14.21 12.78 -0.43
CA PHE A 174 -14.07 14.08 0.20
C PHE A 174 -14.98 15.08 -0.48
N ILE A 175 -15.67 15.88 0.32
CA ILE A 175 -16.61 16.90 -0.13
C ILE A 175 -16.21 18.22 0.52
N SER A 176 -16.02 19.26 -0.27
CA SER A 176 -15.77 20.63 0.22
C SER A 176 -16.43 21.66 -0.71
N GLY A 177 -16.28 22.94 -0.41
CA GLY A 177 -16.83 24.04 -1.19
C GLY A 177 -15.75 24.97 -1.75
N LEU A 178 -16.07 25.62 -2.85
CA LEU A 178 -15.32 26.69 -3.49
C LEU A 178 -16.15 28.00 -3.48
N PRO A 179 -15.51 29.17 -3.68
CA PRO A 179 -16.22 30.44 -3.80
C PRO A 179 -17.24 30.41 -4.94
N GLY A 180 -18.41 31.01 -4.74
CA GLY A 180 -19.51 30.97 -5.71
C GLY A 180 -20.37 29.70 -5.57
N ASP A 181 -20.40 29.12 -4.36
CA ASP A 181 -21.25 27.99 -3.98
C ASP A 181 -21.02 26.71 -4.82
N TYR A 182 -19.81 26.56 -5.37
CA TYR A 182 -19.44 25.37 -6.12
C TYR A 182 -18.99 24.26 -5.18
N ILE A 183 -19.69 23.13 -5.22
CA ILE A 183 -19.30 21.91 -4.52
C ILE A 183 -18.10 21.25 -5.19
N VAL A 184 -17.20 20.66 -4.42
CA VAL A 184 -16.10 19.84 -4.91
C VAL A 184 -16.20 18.46 -4.29
N VAL A 185 -16.31 17.44 -5.13
CA VAL A 185 -16.32 16.04 -4.72
C VAL A 185 -15.10 15.34 -5.31
N THR A 186 -14.31 14.67 -4.45
CA THR A 186 -13.11 13.95 -4.87
C THR A 186 -13.05 12.56 -4.25
N SER A 187 -12.37 11.66 -4.94
CA SER A 187 -11.82 10.45 -4.34
C SER A 187 -10.47 10.79 -3.69
N LYS A 188 -9.80 9.80 -3.09
CA LYS A 188 -8.54 9.99 -2.35
C LYS A 188 -7.50 10.91 -3.00
N HIS A 189 -7.26 10.78 -4.32
CA HIS A 189 -6.23 11.55 -5.04
C HIS A 189 -6.67 11.97 -6.45
N SER A 190 -7.97 11.96 -6.73
CA SER A 190 -8.49 12.18 -8.09
C SER A 190 -9.88 12.78 -8.04
N MET A 191 -10.14 13.67 -8.99
CA MET A 191 -11.40 14.38 -9.19
C MET A 191 -11.90 14.16 -10.63
N GLY A 192 -13.21 14.28 -10.84
CA GLY A 192 -13.83 14.26 -12.16
C GLY A 192 -13.93 12.87 -12.80
N GLU A 193 -14.33 12.86 -14.07
CA GLU A 193 -14.53 11.65 -14.87
C GLU A 193 -13.21 10.96 -15.22
N ARG A 194 -13.29 9.67 -15.54
CA ARG A 194 -12.20 8.90 -16.14
C ARG A 194 -12.66 8.39 -17.50
N GLU A 195 -11.76 8.37 -18.48
CA GLU A 195 -12.09 8.00 -19.87
C GLU A 195 -12.70 6.60 -20.02
N ASN A 196 -12.43 5.66 -19.10
CA ASN A 196 -12.76 4.24 -19.27
C ASN A 196 -13.51 3.59 -18.08
N ALA A 197 -13.95 4.38 -17.09
CA ALA A 197 -14.72 3.86 -15.96
C ALA A 197 -15.46 4.99 -15.23
N LEU A 198 -16.59 4.66 -14.59
CA LEU A 198 -17.24 5.56 -13.63
C LEU A 198 -16.25 5.87 -12.50
N ALA A 199 -15.90 7.14 -12.38
CA ALA A 199 -14.99 7.61 -11.34
C ALA A 199 -15.69 7.61 -9.98
N HIS A 200 -14.97 7.21 -8.93
CA HIS A 200 -15.52 7.17 -7.56
C HIS A 200 -16.07 8.53 -7.11
N ALA A 201 -15.39 9.62 -7.50
CA ALA A 201 -15.84 10.98 -7.23
C ALA A 201 -17.22 11.29 -7.85
N VAL A 202 -17.46 10.82 -9.07
CA VAL A 202 -18.73 11.03 -9.80
C VAL A 202 -19.86 10.26 -9.13
N VAL A 203 -19.64 9.00 -8.74
CA VAL A 203 -20.65 8.21 -8.02
C VAL A 203 -20.89 8.78 -6.61
N GLY A 204 -19.84 9.26 -5.96
CA GLY A 204 -19.96 10.00 -4.69
C GLY A 204 -20.85 11.23 -4.85
N GLU A 205 -20.67 12.02 -5.91
CA GLU A 205 -21.51 13.19 -6.17
C GLU A 205 -22.97 12.82 -6.48
N GLN A 206 -23.20 11.76 -7.25
CA GLN A 206 -24.56 11.25 -7.50
C GLN A 206 -25.28 10.82 -6.21
N TRP A 207 -24.56 10.19 -5.28
CA TRP A 207 -25.11 9.87 -3.97
C TRP A 207 -25.33 11.10 -3.11
N LEU A 208 -24.44 12.09 -3.17
CA LEU A 208 -24.63 13.37 -2.50
C LEU A 208 -25.93 14.05 -2.94
N ASP A 209 -26.21 14.07 -4.25
CA ASP A 209 -27.46 14.60 -4.81
C ASP A 209 -28.69 13.86 -4.23
N LYS A 210 -28.64 12.53 -4.12
CA LYS A 210 -29.71 11.73 -3.52
C LYS A 210 -29.92 12.05 -2.03
N HIS A 211 -28.83 12.15 -1.26
CA HIS A 211 -28.88 12.42 0.18
C HIS A 211 -29.45 13.82 0.46
N LEU A 212 -28.99 14.84 -0.25
CA LEU A 212 -29.46 16.21 -0.07
C LEU A 212 -30.94 16.37 -0.46
N LYS A 213 -31.35 15.75 -1.59
CA LYS A 213 -32.74 15.75 -2.03
C LYS A 213 -33.68 15.12 -0.99
N LYS A 214 -33.23 14.07 -0.29
CA LYS A 214 -34.02 13.38 0.76
C LYS A 214 -34.38 14.31 1.93
N VAL A 215 -33.53 15.31 2.22
CA VAL A 215 -33.73 16.27 3.32
C VAL A 215 -34.09 17.67 2.83
N GLY A 216 -34.36 17.86 1.54
CA GLY A 216 -34.75 19.15 0.96
C GLY A 216 -33.65 20.21 0.97
N ARG A 217 -32.37 19.79 0.96
CA ARG A 217 -31.18 20.67 0.88
C ARG A 217 -30.59 20.67 -0.53
N THR A 218 -29.75 21.65 -0.84
CA THR A 218 -29.06 21.73 -2.14
C THR A 218 -27.53 21.63 -2.03
N LYS A 219 -26.86 21.36 -3.16
CA LYS A 219 -25.38 21.29 -3.21
C LYS A 219 -24.75 22.66 -2.96
N GLU A 220 -25.39 23.73 -3.42
CA GLU A 220 -24.97 25.12 -3.23
C GLU A 220 -24.98 25.48 -1.74
N GLU A 221 -26.03 25.10 -1.00
CA GLU A 221 -26.10 25.30 0.45
C GLU A 221 -24.97 24.58 1.19
N LEU A 222 -24.70 23.32 0.82
CA LEU A 222 -23.63 22.53 1.43
C LEU A 222 -22.25 23.11 1.07
N ALA A 223 -22.03 23.49 -0.20
CA ALA A 223 -20.79 24.09 -0.66
C ALA A 223 -20.51 25.41 0.08
N ASN A 224 -21.49 26.29 0.18
CA ASN A 224 -21.42 27.53 0.95
C ASN A 224 -21.08 27.26 2.42
N PHE A 225 -21.73 26.26 3.05
CA PHE A 225 -21.44 25.87 4.43
C PHE A 225 -19.99 25.41 4.58
N LEU A 226 -19.54 24.45 3.76
CA LEU A 226 -18.21 23.86 3.86
C LEU A 226 -17.11 24.88 3.56
N TYR A 227 -17.35 25.76 2.57
CA TYR A 227 -16.43 26.83 2.21
C TYR A 227 -16.30 27.87 3.34
N LYS A 228 -17.41 28.38 3.89
CA LYS A 228 -17.40 29.36 4.98
C LYS A 228 -16.74 28.83 6.24
N ASN A 229 -16.98 27.56 6.56
CA ASN A 229 -16.38 26.91 7.73
C ASN A 229 -14.98 26.34 7.46
N ARG A 230 -14.42 26.54 6.26
CA ARG A 230 -13.11 26.01 5.83
C ARG A 230 -12.99 24.54 6.20
N SER A 231 -13.92 23.72 5.71
CA SER A 231 -14.06 22.34 6.14
C SER A 231 -14.22 21.37 4.98
N THR A 232 -13.84 20.13 5.24
CA THR A 232 -13.98 18.98 4.35
C THR A 232 -14.84 17.93 5.04
N ALA A 233 -15.98 17.60 4.46
CA ALA A 233 -16.74 16.42 4.85
C ALA A 233 -16.08 15.16 4.27
N VAL A 234 -15.89 14.15 5.12
CA VAL A 234 -15.22 12.89 4.80
C VAL A 234 -16.19 11.75 4.96
N ALA A 235 -16.53 11.10 3.85
CA ALA A 235 -17.48 10.01 3.81
C ALA A 235 -16.87 8.75 3.18
N GLU A 236 -17.41 7.59 3.53
CA GLU A 236 -17.14 6.34 2.86
C GLU A 236 -18.33 6.00 1.96
N LEU A 237 -18.10 5.93 0.65
CA LEU A 237 -19.10 5.47 -0.31
C LEU A 237 -19.18 3.94 -0.25
N CYS A 238 -20.34 3.43 0.15
CA CYS A 238 -20.65 2.02 0.27
C CYS A 238 -21.84 1.71 -0.64
N ASP A 239 -21.59 1.11 -1.80
CA ASP A 239 -22.60 0.81 -2.81
C ASP A 239 -22.16 -0.37 -3.67
N ASP A 240 -22.64 -1.56 -3.34
CA ASP A 240 -22.27 -2.79 -4.04
C ASP A 240 -22.84 -2.84 -5.47
N GLN A 241 -23.85 -2.00 -5.81
CA GLN A 241 -24.29 -1.86 -7.21
C GLN A 241 -23.27 -1.09 -8.06
N PHE A 242 -22.46 -0.25 -7.43
CA PHE A 242 -21.35 0.43 -8.09
C PHE A 242 -20.09 -0.45 -8.08
N GLU A 243 -19.61 -0.82 -6.89
CA GLU A 243 -18.38 -1.58 -6.68
C GLU A 243 -18.50 -2.42 -5.39
N GLU A 244 -18.46 -3.76 -5.53
CA GLU A 244 -18.37 -4.68 -4.40
C GLU A 244 -16.95 -4.68 -3.82
N HIS A 245 -16.83 -4.53 -2.50
CA HIS A 245 -15.53 -4.56 -1.82
C HIS A 245 -15.19 -5.95 -1.26
N VAL A 246 -15.32 -6.14 0.07
CA VAL A 246 -15.03 -7.41 0.75
C VAL A 246 -16.22 -7.83 1.61
N LEU A 247 -16.88 -6.87 2.26
CA LEU A 247 -18.05 -7.11 3.09
C LEU A 247 -19.29 -6.52 2.40
N PRO A 248 -20.41 -7.28 2.33
CA PRO A 248 -21.60 -6.82 1.65
C PRO A 248 -22.36 -5.75 2.46
N TYR A 249 -23.05 -4.89 1.74
CA TYR A 249 -24.06 -3.96 2.22
C TYR A 249 -25.44 -4.37 1.70
N ALA A 250 -26.45 -4.25 2.54
CA ALA A 250 -27.82 -4.38 2.10
C ALA A 250 -28.20 -3.18 1.21
N GLN A 251 -29.08 -3.41 0.23
CA GLN A 251 -29.40 -2.39 -0.78
C GLN A 251 -30.02 -1.12 -0.21
N ASP A 252 -30.79 -1.24 0.88
CA ASP A 252 -31.37 -0.13 1.63
C ASP A 252 -30.32 0.68 2.42
N SER A 253 -29.11 0.13 2.57
CA SER A 253 -28.00 0.70 3.31
C SER A 253 -26.97 1.38 2.40
N TYR A 254 -27.13 1.34 1.07
CA TYR A 254 -26.18 2.01 0.17
C TYR A 254 -26.16 3.52 0.36
N GLY A 255 -24.98 4.12 0.21
CA GLY A 255 -24.82 5.56 0.25
C GLY A 255 -23.47 6.04 0.77
N LEU A 256 -23.46 7.30 1.21
CA LEU A 256 -22.31 7.99 1.77
C LEU A 256 -22.42 7.95 3.28
N TYR A 257 -21.52 7.21 3.91
CA TYR A 257 -21.39 7.11 5.35
C TYR A 257 -20.45 8.20 5.86
N LEU A 258 -21.00 9.26 6.45
CA LEU A 258 -20.20 10.38 6.93
C LEU A 258 -19.50 10.01 8.24
N HIS A 259 -18.17 9.97 8.21
CA HIS A 259 -17.35 9.57 9.36
C HIS A 259 -16.39 10.66 9.86
N GLY A 260 -16.35 11.82 9.20
CA GLY A 260 -15.69 12.98 9.77
C GLY A 260 -15.93 14.27 9.02
N ILE A 261 -15.61 15.36 9.71
CA ILE A 261 -15.50 16.69 9.14
C ILE A 261 -14.18 17.26 9.64
N ASN A 262 -13.29 17.56 8.71
CA ASN A 262 -11.96 18.08 9.02
C ASN A 262 -11.90 19.55 8.66
N LEU A 263 -11.21 20.35 9.47
CA LEU A 263 -10.89 21.72 9.09
C LEU A 263 -9.76 21.70 8.04
N ASN A 264 -9.81 22.65 7.12
CA ASN A 264 -8.86 22.82 6.03
C ASN A 264 -7.61 23.56 6.53
N THR A 265 -6.96 22.98 7.53
CA THR A 265 -5.76 23.48 8.21
C THR A 265 -4.56 22.59 7.91
N ALA A 266 -3.34 23.08 8.19
CA ALA A 266 -2.12 22.29 7.99
C ALA A 266 -2.13 21.03 8.89
N ASP A 267 -2.33 21.22 10.18
CA ASP A 267 -2.51 20.14 11.15
C ASP A 267 -3.94 19.59 11.17
N LEU A 268 -4.11 18.36 11.66
CA LEU A 268 -5.43 17.75 11.77
C LEU A 268 -6.20 18.39 12.91
N LYS A 269 -7.31 19.03 12.55
CA LYS A 269 -8.39 19.42 13.46
C LYS A 269 -9.69 18.84 12.94
N THR A 270 -10.35 17.99 13.72
CA THR A 270 -11.51 17.23 13.23
C THR A 270 -12.66 17.21 14.24
N TRP A 271 -13.87 17.21 13.73
CA TRP A 271 -15.07 17.34 14.56
C TRP A 271 -15.36 16.08 15.37
N PRO A 272 -15.78 16.20 16.64
CA PRO A 272 -16.23 15.07 17.46
C PRO A 272 -17.33 14.24 16.78
N SER A 273 -17.31 12.92 16.99
CA SER A 273 -18.22 11.99 16.30
C SER A 273 -19.70 12.29 16.55
N LYS A 274 -20.04 12.85 17.72
CA LYS A 274 -21.41 13.31 18.04
C LYS A 274 -21.89 14.41 17.07
N ILE A 275 -21.05 15.40 16.81
CA ILE A 275 -21.39 16.50 15.89
C ILE A 275 -21.45 15.99 14.45
N VAL A 276 -20.48 15.16 14.04
CA VAL A 276 -20.47 14.55 12.71
C VAL A 276 -21.75 13.76 12.46
N THR A 277 -22.21 12.99 13.46
CA THR A 277 -23.46 12.23 13.38
C THR A 277 -24.69 13.13 13.22
N ASN A 278 -24.73 14.27 13.92
CA ASN A 278 -25.83 15.23 13.78
C ASN A 278 -25.80 15.91 12.41
N PHE A 279 -24.63 16.32 11.95
CA PHE A 279 -24.44 16.88 10.61
C PHE A 279 -24.84 15.87 9.53
N ALA A 280 -24.49 14.59 9.69
CA ALA A 280 -24.88 13.53 8.77
C ALA A 280 -26.40 13.48 8.61
N LYS A 281 -27.14 13.47 9.73
CA LYS A 281 -28.61 13.46 9.73
C LYS A 281 -29.19 14.74 9.12
N GLU A 282 -28.63 15.90 9.44
CA GLU A 282 -29.11 17.20 8.92
C GLU A 282 -28.96 17.28 7.40
N TRP A 283 -27.85 16.80 6.85
CA TRP A 283 -27.52 16.88 5.42
C TRP A 283 -27.82 15.59 4.65
N GLY A 284 -28.53 14.64 5.29
CA GLY A 284 -29.07 13.44 4.66
C GLY A 284 -28.10 12.27 4.49
N PHE A 285 -26.84 12.40 4.90
CA PHE A 285 -25.85 11.31 4.87
C PHE A 285 -26.23 10.15 5.82
N ASN A 286 -25.65 8.98 5.56
CA ASN A 286 -25.73 7.87 6.52
C ASN A 286 -24.77 8.14 7.69
N PRO A 287 -25.23 8.13 8.96
CA PRO A 287 -24.34 8.31 10.10
C PRO A 287 -23.53 7.04 10.36
N VAL A 288 -22.24 7.20 10.68
CA VAL A 288 -21.41 6.08 11.15
C VAL A 288 -21.62 5.85 12.65
N LYS A 289 -21.82 4.58 13.02
CA LYS A 289 -21.98 4.18 14.42
C LYS A 289 -20.66 4.38 15.16
N TYR A 290 -20.75 4.94 16.36
CA TYR A 290 -19.60 5.14 17.23
C TYR A 290 -19.93 4.86 18.69
N TYR A 291 -18.90 4.60 19.47
CA TYR A 291 -18.96 4.40 20.91
C TYR A 291 -17.92 5.30 21.57
N VAL A 292 -18.20 5.76 22.79
CA VAL A 292 -17.24 6.55 23.57
C VAL A 292 -16.77 5.71 24.74
N LYS A 293 -15.45 5.57 24.87
CA LYS A 293 -14.77 4.88 25.98
C LYS A 293 -13.85 5.86 26.68
N GLN A 294 -13.76 5.80 28.00
CA GLN A 294 -12.95 6.75 28.75
C GLN A 294 -11.48 6.32 28.81
N THR A 295 -11.23 5.02 28.81
CA THR A 295 -9.90 4.43 28.99
C THR A 295 -9.52 3.50 27.84
N VAL A 296 -8.21 3.26 27.68
CA VAL A 296 -7.70 2.29 26.69
C VAL A 296 -8.15 0.87 27.03
N ASP A 297 -8.27 0.52 28.30
CA ASP A 297 -8.69 -0.81 28.73
C ASP A 297 -10.16 -1.08 28.39
N GLU A 298 -11.03 -0.07 28.49
CA GLU A 298 -12.38 -0.14 27.97
C GLU A 298 -12.43 -0.35 26.45
N VAL A 299 -11.54 0.32 25.70
CA VAL A 299 -11.39 0.10 24.25
C VAL A 299 -10.99 -1.34 23.98
N LYS A 300 -9.94 -1.85 24.64
CA LYS A 300 -9.45 -3.24 24.51
C LYS A 300 -10.53 -4.27 24.82
N SER A 301 -11.24 -4.07 25.92
CA SER A 301 -12.32 -4.97 26.33
C SER A 301 -13.44 -4.99 25.29
N PHE A 302 -13.85 -3.81 24.81
CA PHE A 302 -14.89 -3.69 23.79
C PHE A 302 -14.52 -4.37 22.46
N ILE A 303 -13.31 -4.13 21.95
CA ILE A 303 -12.87 -4.72 20.67
C ILE A 303 -12.70 -6.24 20.76
N ASN A 304 -12.33 -6.78 21.93
CA ASN A 304 -12.15 -8.22 22.11
C ASN A 304 -13.50 -8.95 22.07
N VAL A 305 -14.53 -8.38 22.72
CA VAL A 305 -15.90 -8.91 22.64
C VAL A 305 -16.39 -8.97 21.18
N ILE A 306 -16.13 -7.93 20.39
CA ILE A 306 -16.53 -7.91 18.98
C ILE A 306 -15.65 -8.83 18.12
N LYS A 307 -14.35 -8.96 18.43
CA LYS A 307 -13.44 -9.89 17.76
C LYS A 307 -13.93 -11.35 17.88
N GLU A 308 -14.40 -11.72 19.06
CA GLU A 308 -14.96 -13.06 19.33
C GLU A 308 -16.28 -13.29 18.62
N LYS A 309 -17.18 -12.29 18.66
CA LYS A 309 -18.50 -12.37 17.99
C LYS A 309 -18.39 -12.31 16.47
N ARG A 310 -17.36 -11.66 15.93
CA ARG A 310 -17.13 -11.37 14.50
C ARG A 310 -18.23 -10.55 13.81
N VAL A 311 -19.26 -10.14 14.55
CA VAL A 311 -20.39 -9.34 14.05
C VAL A 311 -20.68 -8.19 15.01
N LEU A 312 -21.11 -7.07 14.43
CA LEU A 312 -21.69 -5.95 15.14
C LEU A 312 -23.05 -5.65 14.50
N ASP A 313 -24.11 -5.65 15.32
CA ASP A 313 -25.50 -5.52 14.85
C ASP A 313 -25.84 -6.51 13.72
N ASP A 314 -25.47 -7.78 13.92
CA ASP A 314 -25.67 -8.89 12.97
C ASP A 314 -24.99 -8.69 11.59
N ARG A 315 -24.06 -7.73 11.48
CA ARG A 315 -23.26 -7.46 10.29
C ARG A 315 -21.77 -7.71 10.55
N PRO A 316 -21.04 -8.38 9.63
CA PRO A 316 -19.58 -8.42 9.66
C PRO A 316 -19.01 -7.01 9.50
N ILE A 317 -17.98 -6.68 10.28
CA ILE A 317 -17.29 -5.39 10.18
C ILE A 317 -15.80 -5.60 9.90
N GLU A 318 -15.19 -4.67 9.16
CA GLU A 318 -13.73 -4.70 8.90
C GLU A 318 -12.94 -4.43 10.19
N GLY A 319 -13.52 -3.63 11.09
CA GLY A 319 -12.93 -3.27 12.38
C GLY A 319 -13.36 -1.87 12.81
N PHE A 320 -12.47 -1.17 13.51
CA PHE A 320 -12.73 0.14 14.09
C PHE A 320 -11.61 1.14 13.78
N VAL A 321 -11.97 2.42 13.69
CA VAL A 321 -11.05 3.55 13.78
C VAL A 321 -11.25 4.22 15.13
N ILE A 322 -10.18 4.34 15.91
CA ILE A 322 -10.20 4.91 17.25
C ILE A 322 -9.65 6.32 17.14
N ARG A 323 -10.45 7.29 17.55
CA ARG A 323 -10.12 8.72 17.55
C ARG A 323 -9.86 9.13 18.99
N THR A 324 -8.74 9.77 19.23
CA THR A 324 -8.29 10.22 20.54
C THR A 324 -7.45 11.49 20.39
N LYS A 325 -6.89 11.99 21.49
CA LYS A 325 -5.97 13.12 21.47
C LYS A 325 -4.65 12.74 22.12
N THR A 326 -3.56 13.35 21.66
CA THR A 326 -2.26 13.23 22.32
C THR A 326 -2.31 13.90 23.70
N VAL A 327 -1.56 13.36 24.65
CA VAL A 327 -1.40 13.96 25.98
C VAL A 327 -0.60 15.26 25.88
N SER A 328 0.50 15.23 25.11
CA SER A 328 1.49 16.30 25.02
C SER A 328 0.98 17.58 24.37
N THR A 329 0.25 17.46 23.25
CA THR A 329 -0.21 18.61 22.45
C THR A 329 -1.72 18.77 22.42
N GLY A 330 -2.49 17.74 22.79
CA GLY A 330 -3.95 17.73 22.62
C GLY A 330 -4.39 17.61 21.16
N GLN A 331 -3.46 17.30 20.25
CA GLN A 331 -3.74 17.15 18.82
C GLN A 331 -4.53 15.86 18.55
N ASP A 332 -5.40 15.88 17.55
CA ASP A 332 -6.16 14.71 17.13
C ASP A 332 -5.22 13.60 16.66
N PHE A 333 -5.39 12.40 17.24
CA PHE A 333 -4.59 11.21 16.94
C PHE A 333 -5.48 10.01 16.71
N PHE A 334 -5.25 9.31 15.61
CA PHE A 334 -6.08 8.20 15.17
C PHE A 334 -5.22 6.94 15.06
N PHE A 335 -5.80 5.80 15.41
CA PHE A 335 -5.27 4.48 15.08
C PHE A 335 -6.42 3.56 14.68
N LYS A 336 -6.12 2.44 14.02
CA LYS A 336 -7.15 1.49 13.57
C LYS A 336 -6.88 0.09 14.09
N ILE A 337 -7.96 -0.67 14.18
CA ILE A 337 -7.95 -2.08 14.55
C ILE A 337 -8.76 -2.80 13.49
N LYS A 338 -8.17 -3.81 12.86
CA LYS A 338 -8.82 -4.62 11.84
C LYS A 338 -8.99 -6.05 12.32
N TYR A 339 -10.10 -6.66 11.93
CA TYR A 339 -10.30 -8.08 12.10
C TYR A 339 -9.84 -8.79 10.83
N ASP A 340 -8.70 -9.45 10.94
CA ASP A 340 -8.05 -10.06 9.79
C ASP A 340 -8.85 -11.22 9.21
N GLU A 341 -9.53 -12.02 10.03
CA GLU A 341 -10.25 -13.21 9.57
C GLU A 341 -11.77 -13.09 9.75
N PRO A 342 -12.60 -13.50 8.77
CA PRO A 342 -12.24 -14.09 7.47
C PRO A 342 -11.92 -13.05 6.36
N TYR A 343 -11.75 -11.78 6.73
CA TYR A 343 -11.61 -10.65 5.78
C TYR A 343 -10.45 -10.81 4.80
N LEU A 344 -9.25 -11.15 5.29
CA LEU A 344 -8.04 -11.32 4.49
C LEU A 344 -8.17 -12.50 3.51
N MET A 345 -8.78 -13.61 3.95
CA MET A 345 -9.07 -14.74 3.07
C MET A 345 -10.05 -14.35 1.95
N TYR A 346 -11.14 -13.65 2.25
CA TYR A 346 -12.09 -13.19 1.22
C TYR A 346 -11.47 -12.17 0.26
N ARG A 347 -10.62 -11.29 0.79
CA ARG A 347 -9.83 -10.38 -0.05
C ARG A 347 -8.89 -11.18 -0.97
N GLU A 348 -8.24 -12.22 -0.46
CA GLU A 348 -7.38 -13.08 -1.27
C GLU A 348 -8.16 -13.79 -2.38
N TRP A 349 -9.33 -14.36 -2.10
CA TRP A 349 -10.19 -14.98 -3.11
C TRP A 349 -10.57 -14.01 -4.23
N ARG A 350 -10.87 -12.76 -3.88
CA ARG A 350 -11.10 -11.71 -4.88
C ARG A 350 -9.88 -11.51 -5.79
N GLU A 351 -8.70 -11.35 -5.21
CA GLU A 351 -7.47 -11.16 -5.99
C GLU A 351 -7.09 -12.41 -6.81
N ILE A 352 -7.41 -13.62 -6.31
CA ILE A 352 -7.23 -14.87 -7.05
C ILE A 352 -8.06 -14.88 -8.32
N THR A 353 -9.33 -14.53 -8.22
CA THR A 353 -10.25 -14.48 -9.37
C THR A 353 -9.81 -13.42 -10.38
N ARG A 354 -9.40 -12.22 -9.92
CA ARG A 354 -8.84 -11.18 -10.80
C ARG A 354 -7.61 -11.66 -11.55
N ALA A 355 -6.70 -12.35 -10.86
CA ALA A 355 -5.49 -12.90 -11.45
C ALA A 355 -5.83 -13.98 -12.49
N ALA A 356 -6.72 -14.91 -12.16
CA ALA A 356 -7.16 -15.99 -13.05
C ALA A 356 -7.80 -15.45 -14.34
N LEU A 357 -8.71 -14.48 -14.23
CA LEU A 357 -9.34 -13.81 -15.38
C LEU A 357 -8.32 -13.06 -16.25
N SER A 358 -7.31 -12.46 -15.62
CA SER A 358 -6.22 -11.76 -16.31
C SER A 358 -5.15 -12.70 -16.88
N LYS A 359 -5.36 -14.03 -16.82
CA LYS A 359 -4.38 -15.07 -17.19
C LYS A 359 -3.03 -14.91 -16.47
N LYS A 360 -3.05 -14.34 -15.27
CA LYS A 360 -1.90 -14.24 -14.37
C LYS A 360 -1.97 -15.36 -13.34
N LYS A 361 -0.82 -15.88 -12.92
CA LYS A 361 -0.78 -16.92 -11.87
C LYS A 361 -1.31 -16.34 -10.54
N PRO A 362 -2.43 -16.86 -10.01
CA PRO A 362 -2.99 -16.38 -8.75
C PRO A 362 -2.10 -16.74 -7.55
N ARG A 363 -2.26 -15.99 -6.47
CA ARG A 363 -1.53 -16.22 -5.22
C ARG A 363 -2.47 -16.74 -4.14
N THR A 364 -2.08 -17.82 -3.47
CA THR A 364 -2.80 -18.45 -2.36
C THR A 364 -1.95 -18.47 -1.09
N THR A 365 -2.49 -17.97 0.02
CA THR A 365 -1.92 -17.99 1.38
C THR A 365 -2.61 -19.07 2.21
N TYR A 366 -3.92 -19.21 2.04
CA TYR A 366 -4.73 -20.16 2.81
C TYR A 366 -4.88 -21.49 2.06
N ALA A 367 -4.94 -22.61 2.80
CA ALA A 367 -5.21 -23.92 2.19
C ALA A 367 -6.55 -23.92 1.43
N LEU A 368 -7.57 -23.25 1.97
CA LEU A 368 -8.86 -23.07 1.30
C LEU A 368 -8.75 -22.26 0.01
N SER A 369 -7.82 -21.32 -0.07
CA SER A 369 -7.58 -20.54 -1.29
C SER A 369 -7.02 -21.38 -2.42
N LYS A 370 -6.30 -22.47 -2.13
CA LYS A 370 -5.87 -23.45 -3.15
C LYS A 370 -7.08 -24.19 -3.73
N GLN A 371 -7.99 -24.66 -2.89
CA GLN A 371 -9.25 -25.26 -3.33
C GLN A 371 -10.13 -24.25 -4.08
N TYR A 372 -10.18 -23.00 -3.62
CA TYR A 372 -10.89 -21.92 -4.30
C TYR A 372 -10.31 -21.64 -5.69
N LEU A 373 -8.98 -21.61 -5.81
CA LEU A 373 -8.29 -21.42 -7.10
C LEU A 373 -8.65 -22.52 -8.10
N GLU A 374 -8.63 -23.79 -7.68
CA GLU A 374 -9.03 -24.92 -8.51
C GLU A 374 -10.48 -24.78 -8.95
N TRP A 375 -11.38 -24.54 -8.00
CA TRP A 375 -12.82 -24.37 -8.24
C TRP A 375 -13.13 -23.18 -9.16
N VAL A 376 -12.56 -22.01 -8.89
CA VAL A 376 -12.85 -20.80 -9.67
C VAL A 376 -12.27 -20.89 -11.08
N THR A 377 -11.13 -21.56 -11.25
CA THR A 377 -10.55 -21.81 -12.59
C THR A 377 -11.46 -22.69 -13.44
N GLU A 378 -12.11 -23.69 -12.84
CA GLU A 378 -13.15 -24.49 -13.50
C GLU A 378 -14.38 -23.65 -13.82
N LYS A 379 -14.87 -22.83 -12.88
CA LYS A 379 -16.04 -21.96 -13.09
C LYS A 379 -15.83 -20.89 -14.16
N ILE A 380 -14.64 -20.31 -14.26
CA ILE A 380 -14.32 -19.35 -15.34
C ILE A 380 -14.47 -20.01 -16.72
N LYS A 381 -14.14 -21.31 -16.85
CA LYS A 381 -14.27 -22.05 -18.12
C LYS A 381 -15.70 -22.48 -18.40
N THR A 382 -16.41 -22.99 -17.39
CA THR A 382 -17.75 -23.57 -17.54
C THR A 382 -18.86 -22.54 -17.52
N HIS A 383 -18.66 -21.42 -16.82
CA HIS A 383 -19.65 -20.37 -16.59
C HIS A 383 -19.03 -18.96 -16.76
N PRO A 384 -18.46 -18.62 -17.94
CA PRO A 384 -17.73 -17.36 -18.15
C PRO A 384 -18.58 -16.11 -17.88
N LYS A 385 -19.90 -16.20 -18.11
CA LYS A 385 -20.85 -15.10 -17.87
C LYS A 385 -20.87 -14.59 -16.42
N LEU A 386 -20.57 -15.46 -15.44
CA LEU A 386 -20.49 -15.06 -14.02
C LEU A 386 -19.39 -14.02 -13.75
N PHE A 387 -18.41 -13.89 -14.65
CA PHE A 387 -17.22 -13.09 -14.45
C PHE A 387 -17.12 -11.88 -15.39
N GLU A 388 -18.12 -11.64 -16.25
CA GLU A 388 -18.10 -10.55 -17.24
C GLU A 388 -17.88 -9.17 -16.60
N GLU A 389 -18.51 -8.93 -15.45
CA GLU A 389 -18.40 -7.66 -14.74
C GLU A 389 -17.34 -7.66 -13.62
N TYR A 390 -16.63 -8.77 -13.41
CA TYR A 390 -15.67 -8.91 -12.30
C TYR A 390 -14.52 -7.90 -12.39
N GLY A 391 -14.12 -7.50 -13.60
CA GLY A 391 -13.13 -6.45 -13.84
C GLY A 391 -13.54 -5.09 -13.25
N LYS A 392 -14.85 -4.85 -13.09
CA LYS A 392 -15.46 -3.67 -12.47
C LYS A 392 -15.78 -3.89 -10.99
N ASN A 393 -15.21 -4.91 -10.35
CA ASN A 393 -15.51 -5.32 -8.97
C ASN A 393 -17.01 -5.67 -8.76
N LYS A 394 -17.57 -6.51 -9.63
CA LYS A 394 -18.94 -7.04 -9.47
C LYS A 394 -18.96 -8.56 -9.51
N GLY A 395 -19.89 -9.19 -8.78
CA GLY A 395 -20.00 -10.63 -8.65
C GLY A 395 -18.96 -11.27 -7.71
N ILE A 396 -18.25 -10.47 -6.92
CA ILE A 396 -17.28 -10.93 -5.92
C ILE A 396 -17.99 -11.74 -4.84
N PHE A 397 -19.09 -11.21 -4.30
CA PHE A 397 -19.87 -11.90 -3.27
C PHE A 397 -20.55 -13.14 -3.83
N GLY A 398 -21.17 -13.03 -5.01
CA GLY A 398 -21.80 -14.18 -5.68
C GLY A 398 -20.83 -15.34 -5.88
N VAL A 399 -19.63 -15.08 -6.41
CA VAL A 399 -18.60 -16.13 -6.61
C VAL A 399 -18.11 -16.69 -5.29
N ARG A 400 -17.93 -15.86 -4.26
CA ARG A 400 -17.56 -16.32 -2.91
C ARG A 400 -18.63 -17.24 -2.34
N ASP A 401 -19.87 -16.81 -2.34
CA ASP A 401 -20.97 -17.50 -1.68
C ASP A 401 -21.28 -18.83 -2.40
N MET A 402 -21.15 -18.87 -3.73
CA MET A 402 -21.18 -20.12 -4.51
C MET A 402 -20.08 -21.11 -4.10
N PHE A 403 -18.87 -20.63 -3.79
CA PHE A 403 -17.81 -21.52 -3.31
C PHE A 403 -18.08 -22.02 -1.90
N LEU A 404 -18.57 -21.15 -1.01
CA LEU A 404 -18.96 -21.52 0.35
C LEU A 404 -20.08 -22.58 0.34
N GLU A 405 -21.06 -22.43 -0.53
CA GLU A 405 -22.12 -23.42 -0.74
C GLU A 405 -21.57 -24.74 -1.32
N TYR A 406 -20.64 -24.68 -2.27
CA TYR A 406 -19.96 -25.86 -2.78
C TYR A 406 -19.22 -26.63 -1.68
N LEU A 407 -18.53 -25.94 -0.76
CA LEU A 407 -17.90 -26.58 0.40
C LEU A 407 -18.93 -27.20 1.35
N ASN A 408 -20.08 -26.54 1.56
CA ASN A 408 -21.19 -27.10 2.35
C ASN A 408 -21.64 -28.44 1.80
N ASN A 409 -21.91 -28.48 0.50
CA ASN A 409 -22.44 -29.66 -0.17
C ASN A 409 -21.43 -30.83 -0.18
N LYS A 410 -20.14 -30.54 0.00
CA LYS A 410 -19.09 -31.57 0.17
C LYS A 410 -18.92 -32.06 1.61
N GLY A 411 -19.56 -31.43 2.59
CA GLY A 411 -19.32 -31.70 4.01
C GLY A 411 -18.04 -31.07 4.57
N ASP A 412 -17.38 -30.20 3.79
CA ASP A 412 -16.09 -29.57 4.12
C ASP A 412 -16.25 -28.29 4.97
N ILE A 413 -17.41 -28.05 5.61
CA ILE A 413 -17.66 -26.83 6.39
C ILE A 413 -17.00 -26.81 7.77
N GLN A 414 -16.67 -27.97 8.35
CA GLN A 414 -16.03 -28.02 9.68
C GLN A 414 -14.63 -27.35 9.70
N THR A 415 -14.11 -26.96 8.54
CA THR A 415 -12.73 -26.48 8.36
C THR A 415 -12.51 -25.00 8.70
N PHE A 416 -13.52 -24.13 8.80
CA PHE A 416 -13.30 -22.68 9.08
C PHE A 416 -12.60 -22.38 10.42
N ALA A 417 -12.69 -23.28 11.40
CA ALA A 417 -12.10 -23.09 12.73
C ALA A 417 -10.70 -23.71 12.90
N LYS A 418 -10.23 -24.51 11.94
CA LYS A 418 -8.98 -25.28 12.06
C LYS A 418 -8.21 -25.44 10.75
N ILE A 419 -8.28 -24.48 9.82
CA ILE A 419 -7.33 -24.46 8.70
C ILE A 419 -6.02 -23.88 9.25
N PRO A 420 -4.95 -24.67 9.44
CA PRO A 420 -3.66 -24.10 9.77
C PRO A 420 -3.27 -23.15 8.65
N GLN A 421 -2.97 -21.89 9.00
CA GLN A 421 -2.38 -20.94 8.09
C GLN A 421 -1.10 -21.57 7.51
N GLU A 422 -0.92 -21.53 6.19
CA GLU A 422 0.40 -21.88 5.66
C GLU A 422 1.39 -20.84 6.16
N GLU A 423 2.50 -21.31 6.73
CA GLU A 423 3.55 -20.45 7.26
C GLU A 423 4.00 -19.44 6.19
N ILE A 424 3.85 -18.15 6.49
CA ILE A 424 4.26 -17.07 5.58
C ILE A 424 5.78 -17.07 5.49
N LYS A 425 6.31 -17.44 4.32
CA LYS A 425 7.77 -17.40 4.08
C LYS A 425 8.24 -15.96 3.92
N THR A 426 9.45 -15.64 4.34
CA THR A 426 10.00 -14.29 4.28
C THR A 426 11.24 -14.21 3.39
N LEU A 427 11.23 -13.31 2.40
CA LEU A 427 12.37 -12.98 1.57
C LEU A 427 12.92 -11.61 1.95
N LEU A 428 14.18 -11.56 2.42
CA LEU A 428 14.88 -10.31 2.69
C LEU A 428 15.70 -9.91 1.48
N VAL A 429 15.43 -8.71 0.97
CA VAL A 429 16.03 -8.18 -0.27
C VAL A 429 16.84 -6.93 0.06
N PRO A 430 18.18 -6.98 0.01
CA PRO A 430 18.99 -5.81 0.27
C PRO A 430 18.92 -4.86 -0.92
N VAL A 431 18.78 -3.57 -0.65
CA VAL A 431 18.74 -2.49 -1.64
C VAL A 431 19.80 -1.46 -1.24
N GLY A 432 20.96 -1.52 -1.91
CA GLY A 432 22.12 -0.72 -1.57
C GLY A 432 23.25 -0.87 -2.58
N THR A 433 24.22 0.04 -2.56
CA THR A 433 25.40 -0.01 -3.42
C THR A 433 26.52 -0.86 -2.82
N ILE A 434 27.66 -0.97 -3.53
CA ILE A 434 28.82 -1.74 -3.07
C ILE A 434 29.43 -1.07 -1.84
N GLY A 435 29.93 -1.87 -0.88
CA GLY A 435 30.55 -1.36 0.34
C GLY A 435 29.59 -0.93 1.45
N CYS A 436 28.26 -0.98 1.24
CA CYS A 436 27.27 -0.67 2.29
C CYS A 436 27.23 -1.68 3.45
N GLY A 437 27.88 -2.85 3.35
CA GLY A 437 27.89 -3.87 4.41
C GLY A 437 26.83 -4.97 4.29
N LYS A 438 26.09 -5.01 3.17
CA LYS A 438 24.98 -5.94 2.90
C LYS A 438 25.29 -7.41 3.22
N THR A 439 26.35 -7.94 2.60
CA THR A 439 26.78 -9.33 2.81
C THR A 439 27.16 -9.61 4.25
N THR A 440 27.83 -8.68 4.93
CA THR A 440 28.22 -8.83 6.33
C THR A 440 26.98 -8.91 7.23
N LEU A 441 26.02 -8.01 7.02
CA LEU A 441 24.75 -8.02 7.76
C LEU A 441 23.95 -9.30 7.48
N PHE A 442 23.91 -9.76 6.23
CA PHE A 442 23.18 -10.98 5.85
C PHE A 442 23.83 -12.24 6.42
N LEU A 443 25.16 -12.33 6.48
CA LEU A 443 25.85 -13.41 7.19
C LEU A 443 25.47 -13.45 8.68
N ALA A 444 25.35 -12.28 9.32
CA ALA A 444 24.94 -12.20 10.72
C ALA A 444 23.51 -12.68 10.93
N LEU A 445 22.57 -12.22 10.09
CA LEU A 445 21.18 -12.67 10.14
C LEU A 445 21.05 -14.17 9.90
N ALA A 446 21.82 -14.74 8.95
CA ALA A 446 21.80 -16.16 8.66
C ALA A 446 22.19 -17.00 9.89
N LYS A 447 23.26 -16.58 10.60
CA LYS A 447 23.71 -17.23 11.83
C LYS A 447 22.74 -17.07 13.00
N LEU A 448 22.09 -15.91 13.12
CA LEU A 448 21.18 -15.62 14.22
C LEU A 448 19.83 -16.32 14.09
N PHE A 449 19.27 -16.41 12.87
CA PHE A 449 17.88 -16.82 12.63
C PHE A 449 17.72 -18.04 11.72
N SER A 450 18.80 -18.77 11.42
CA SER A 450 18.79 -19.96 10.54
C SER A 450 18.16 -19.69 9.17
N PHE A 451 18.26 -18.46 8.67
CA PHE A 451 17.79 -18.10 7.33
C PHE A 451 18.76 -18.62 6.27
N ALA A 452 18.21 -19.11 5.15
CA ALA A 452 19.05 -19.50 4.03
C ALA A 452 19.67 -18.26 3.39
N HIS A 453 21.00 -18.25 3.23
CA HIS A 453 21.72 -17.13 2.64
C HIS A 453 22.18 -17.45 1.22
N ILE A 454 21.59 -16.74 0.25
CA ILE A 454 21.89 -16.92 -1.17
C ILE A 454 22.65 -15.70 -1.66
N GLN A 455 23.91 -15.90 -2.07
CA GLN A 455 24.79 -14.83 -2.54
C GLN A 455 24.94 -14.85 -4.05
N ASN A 456 24.56 -13.76 -4.71
CA ASN A 456 24.72 -13.63 -6.16
C ASN A 456 26.20 -13.68 -6.60
N ASP A 457 27.12 -13.27 -5.73
CA ASP A 457 28.55 -13.25 -6.05
C ASP A 457 29.20 -14.64 -5.99
N ASN A 458 28.57 -15.62 -5.31
CA ASN A 458 28.97 -17.04 -5.37
C ASN A 458 28.58 -17.71 -6.70
N ILE A 459 27.72 -17.07 -7.51
CA ILE A 459 27.18 -17.65 -8.74
C ILE A 459 27.90 -17.07 -9.97
N ILE A 460 28.58 -17.94 -10.71
CA ILE A 460 29.40 -17.61 -11.88
C ILE A 460 28.72 -18.13 -13.17
N GLY A 461 28.92 -17.42 -14.28
CA GLY A 461 28.50 -17.88 -15.62
C GLY A 461 27.39 -17.05 -16.27
N LYS A 462 27.11 -17.35 -17.55
CA LYS A 462 26.18 -16.56 -18.39
C LYS A 462 24.72 -16.59 -17.90
N LYS A 463 24.34 -17.57 -17.08
CA LYS A 463 22.98 -17.74 -16.52
C LYS A 463 22.90 -17.42 -15.02
N ALA A 464 23.89 -16.74 -14.46
CA ALA A 464 23.99 -16.49 -13.01
C ALA A 464 22.73 -15.86 -12.39
N ARG A 465 22.03 -14.97 -13.12
CA ARG A 465 20.78 -14.36 -12.65
C ARG A 465 19.64 -15.39 -12.51
N ILE A 466 19.51 -16.28 -13.49
CA ILE A 466 18.47 -17.33 -13.48
C ILE A 466 18.74 -18.29 -12.33
N GLU A 467 20.00 -18.68 -12.18
CA GLU A 467 20.44 -19.57 -11.12
C GLU A 467 20.21 -18.96 -9.73
N PHE A 468 20.53 -17.67 -9.55
CA PHE A 468 20.23 -16.95 -8.31
C PHE A 468 18.74 -17.01 -7.94
N TYR A 469 17.84 -16.81 -8.91
CA TYR A 469 16.40 -16.88 -8.67
C TYR A 469 15.92 -18.30 -8.41
N ARG A 470 16.50 -19.31 -9.08
CA ARG A 470 16.22 -20.73 -8.82
C ARG A 470 16.57 -21.11 -7.38
N SER A 471 17.79 -20.80 -6.93
CA SER A 471 18.26 -21.12 -5.58
C SER A 471 17.42 -20.45 -4.49
N ILE A 472 16.95 -19.22 -4.71
CA ILE A 472 16.05 -18.52 -3.78
C ILE A 472 14.72 -19.28 -3.65
N ASN A 473 14.11 -19.67 -4.77
CA ASN A 473 12.83 -20.37 -4.77
C ASN A 473 12.93 -21.77 -4.15
N GLU A 474 14.01 -22.50 -4.42
CA GLU A 474 14.29 -23.79 -3.77
C GLU A 474 14.46 -23.61 -2.26
N SER A 475 15.19 -22.59 -1.83
CA SER A 475 15.40 -22.33 -0.40
C SER A 475 14.11 -21.93 0.32
N LEU A 476 13.24 -21.16 -0.32
CA LEU A 476 11.92 -20.79 0.23
C LEU A 476 10.99 -22.00 0.42
N SER A 477 11.28 -23.12 -0.27
CA SER A 477 10.51 -24.36 -0.10
C SER A 477 10.83 -25.08 1.21
N SER A 478 12.01 -24.85 1.80
CA SER A 478 12.48 -25.56 3.00
C SER A 478 12.81 -24.64 4.19
N HIS A 479 12.90 -23.33 4.00
CA HIS A 479 13.24 -22.36 5.06
C HIS A 479 12.13 -21.32 5.21
N SER A 480 11.89 -20.89 6.46
CA SER A 480 10.95 -19.80 6.79
C SER A 480 11.45 -18.43 6.33
N GLY A 481 12.77 -18.23 6.27
CA GLY A 481 13.41 -17.00 5.82
C GLY A 481 14.56 -17.23 4.83
N VAL A 482 14.64 -16.39 3.80
CA VAL A 482 15.69 -16.41 2.78
C VAL A 482 16.28 -15.01 2.58
N LEU A 483 17.60 -14.92 2.56
CA LEU A 483 18.39 -13.72 2.38
C LEU A 483 18.93 -13.66 0.94
N ALA A 484 18.36 -12.80 0.09
CA ALA A 484 18.73 -12.66 -1.32
C ALA A 484 19.86 -11.63 -1.53
N ASP A 485 21.09 -12.00 -1.17
CA ASP A 485 22.26 -11.12 -1.17
C ASP A 485 22.73 -10.73 -2.59
N ARG A 486 22.20 -9.59 -3.05
CA ARG A 486 22.58 -8.85 -4.27
C ARG A 486 22.32 -7.37 -4.04
N ASN A 487 22.98 -6.47 -4.78
CA ASN A 487 22.80 -5.02 -4.60
C ASN A 487 21.35 -4.51 -4.76
N ASN A 488 20.61 -5.00 -5.76
CA ASN A 488 19.26 -4.53 -6.11
C ASN A 488 19.06 -2.99 -6.17
N HIS A 489 20.15 -2.25 -6.39
CA HIS A 489 20.23 -0.79 -6.47
C HIS A 489 19.40 -0.17 -7.62
N ILE A 490 19.01 -0.94 -8.64
CA ILE A 490 18.15 -0.47 -9.74
C ILE A 490 16.80 -1.20 -9.74
N ILE A 491 15.76 -0.53 -10.23
CA ILE A 491 14.37 -1.02 -10.24
C ILE A 491 14.22 -2.33 -11.02
N GLU A 492 14.96 -2.50 -12.12
CA GLU A 492 14.89 -3.71 -12.96
C GLU A 492 15.37 -4.97 -12.22
N LEU A 493 16.38 -4.82 -11.33
CA LEU A 493 16.83 -5.93 -10.49
C LEU A 493 15.77 -6.30 -9.45
N ARG A 494 15.10 -5.31 -8.87
CA ARG A 494 14.00 -5.53 -7.91
C ARG A 494 12.81 -6.19 -8.60
N LYS A 495 12.37 -5.65 -9.74
CA LYS A 495 11.29 -6.19 -10.57
C LYS A 495 11.51 -7.67 -10.89
N THR A 496 12.63 -7.99 -11.52
CA THR A 496 12.88 -9.37 -11.97
C THR A 496 13.02 -10.37 -10.81
N LEU A 497 13.55 -9.95 -9.67
CA LEU A 497 13.61 -10.80 -8.47
C LEU A 497 12.21 -11.03 -7.88
N ILE A 498 11.44 -9.96 -7.68
CA ILE A 498 10.07 -10.01 -7.13
C ILE A 498 9.20 -10.89 -8.03
N GLU A 499 9.24 -10.69 -9.36
CA GLU A 499 8.50 -11.50 -10.32
C GLU A 499 8.92 -12.98 -10.28
N ALA A 500 10.21 -13.28 -10.18
CA ALA A 500 10.70 -14.65 -10.13
C ALA A 500 10.31 -15.39 -8.85
N VAL A 501 10.22 -14.69 -7.72
CA VAL A 501 9.80 -15.29 -6.44
C VAL A 501 8.28 -15.43 -6.38
N LYS A 502 7.55 -14.35 -6.68
CA LYS A 502 6.09 -14.31 -6.62
C LYS A 502 5.39 -15.14 -7.71
N SER A 503 6.11 -15.57 -8.74
CA SER A 503 5.61 -16.55 -9.72
C SER A 503 5.73 -18.00 -9.24
N ASN A 504 6.57 -18.28 -8.24
CA ASN A 504 6.71 -19.64 -7.69
C ASN A 504 5.91 -19.78 -6.39
N LEU A 505 6.12 -18.86 -5.45
CA LEU A 505 5.47 -18.87 -4.15
C LEU A 505 4.57 -17.65 -3.98
N SER A 506 3.32 -17.92 -3.64
CA SER A 506 2.31 -16.90 -3.45
C SER A 506 2.27 -16.32 -2.04
N ASN A 507 2.51 -17.17 -1.06
CA ASN A 507 2.56 -16.83 0.35
C ASN A 507 3.97 -16.46 0.79
N VAL A 508 4.48 -15.35 0.24
CA VAL A 508 5.81 -14.84 0.54
C VAL A 508 5.76 -13.36 0.88
N ARG A 509 6.20 -13.04 2.09
CA ARG A 509 6.47 -11.68 2.55
C ARG A 509 7.83 -11.24 2.03
N ILE A 510 7.88 -10.16 1.28
CA ILE A 510 9.12 -9.57 0.75
C ILE A 510 9.46 -8.32 1.55
N VAL A 511 10.57 -8.37 2.30
CA VAL A 511 11.08 -7.27 3.13
C VAL A 511 12.29 -6.65 2.44
N ALA A 512 12.22 -5.37 2.10
CA ALA A 512 13.39 -4.63 1.63
C ALA A 512 14.27 -4.21 2.81
N ILE A 513 15.57 -4.50 2.73
CA ILE A 513 16.59 -3.95 3.63
C ILE A 513 17.28 -2.81 2.87
N TYR A 514 16.82 -1.59 3.07
CA TYR A 514 17.14 -0.41 2.28
C TYR A 514 18.25 0.42 2.92
N TRP A 515 19.44 0.43 2.32
CA TRP A 515 20.47 1.39 2.71
C TRP A 515 20.13 2.75 2.09
N ASN A 516 19.77 3.72 2.93
CA ASN A 516 19.38 5.05 2.49
C ASN A 516 20.57 5.82 1.88
N HIS A 517 20.43 6.23 0.62
CA HIS A 517 21.40 7.07 -0.10
C HIS A 517 20.88 8.49 -0.37
N GLU A 518 19.70 8.84 0.16
CA GLU A 518 19.03 10.12 -0.05
C GLU A 518 19.44 11.16 0.99
N ASP A 519 19.83 10.74 2.19
CA ASP A 519 20.17 11.65 3.29
C ASP A 519 21.64 12.13 3.25
N ARG A 520 22.43 11.68 2.26
CA ARG A 520 23.85 12.00 2.10
C ARG A 520 24.22 12.25 0.65
N THR A 521 25.25 13.04 0.42
CA THR A 521 25.81 13.22 -0.91
C THR A 521 26.50 11.94 -1.39
N LYS A 522 26.54 11.73 -2.71
CA LYS A 522 27.25 10.57 -3.29
C LYS A 522 28.73 10.52 -2.88
N ASN A 523 29.38 11.68 -2.70
CA ASN A 523 30.77 11.79 -2.25
C ASN A 523 30.96 11.23 -0.83
N GLU A 524 30.06 11.59 0.10
CA GLU A 524 30.12 11.07 1.48
C GLU A 524 29.91 9.56 1.51
N ILE A 525 28.90 9.09 0.76
CA ILE A 525 28.62 7.65 0.64
C ILE A 525 29.82 6.92 0.04
N PHE A 526 30.41 7.46 -1.02
CA PHE A 526 31.61 6.91 -1.64
C PHE A 526 32.75 6.82 -0.63
N LYS A 527 33.03 7.89 0.12
CA LYS A 527 34.09 7.92 1.16
C LYS A 527 33.88 6.87 2.25
N ILE A 528 32.63 6.65 2.68
CA ILE A 528 32.29 5.63 3.69
C ILE A 528 32.49 4.22 3.11
N THR A 529 31.89 3.98 1.94
CA THR A 529 31.86 2.65 1.34
C THR A 529 33.24 2.23 0.80
N SER A 530 34.03 3.16 0.25
CA SER A 530 35.37 2.90 -0.26
C SER A 530 36.32 2.53 0.88
N LYS A 531 36.28 3.24 2.02
CA LYS A 531 37.01 2.88 3.24
C LYS A 531 36.71 1.45 3.70
N ARG A 532 35.44 1.03 3.63
CA ARG A 532 35.03 -0.34 3.99
C ARG A 532 35.51 -1.39 3.00
N VAL A 533 35.57 -1.07 1.71
CA VAL A 533 36.13 -1.95 0.67
C VAL A 533 37.64 -2.07 0.85
N VAL A 534 38.33 -0.95 1.10
CA VAL A 534 39.77 -0.89 1.34
C VAL A 534 40.14 -1.66 2.61
N SER A 535 39.43 -1.47 3.72
CA SER A 535 39.70 -2.19 4.97
C SER A 535 39.50 -3.69 4.85
N ARG A 536 38.54 -4.14 4.01
CA ARG A 536 38.36 -5.56 3.68
C ARG A 536 39.49 -6.12 2.81
N GLY A 537 40.18 -5.28 2.03
CA GLY A 537 41.31 -5.67 1.20
C GLY A 537 41.00 -6.82 0.25
N GLU A 538 41.82 -7.87 0.28
CA GLU A 538 41.69 -9.10 -0.51
C GLU A 538 40.48 -9.97 -0.11
N ASN A 539 39.83 -9.68 1.02
CA ASN A 539 38.66 -10.40 1.49
C ASN A 539 37.35 -9.83 0.94
N HIS A 540 37.40 -8.79 0.10
CA HIS A 540 36.21 -8.34 -0.64
C HIS A 540 36.02 -9.17 -1.92
N GLN A 541 34.88 -9.86 -1.99
CA GLN A 541 34.62 -10.94 -2.95
C GLN A 541 34.76 -10.54 -4.44
N SER A 542 34.38 -9.30 -4.77
CA SER A 542 34.19 -8.84 -6.16
C SER A 542 35.05 -7.63 -6.56
N LEU A 543 35.72 -6.99 -5.60
CA LEU A 543 36.52 -5.76 -5.79
C LEU A 543 37.70 -5.80 -4.84
N THR A 544 38.91 -5.93 -5.36
CA THR A 544 40.14 -5.81 -4.55
C THR A 544 40.71 -4.41 -4.72
N PRO A 545 41.24 -3.76 -3.67
CA PRO A 545 41.90 -2.44 -3.80
C PRO A 545 43.10 -2.41 -4.75
N LYS A 546 43.67 -3.58 -5.10
CA LYS A 546 44.70 -3.73 -6.14
C LYS A 546 44.15 -3.61 -7.57
N ASN A 547 42.83 -3.60 -7.76
CA ASN A 547 42.21 -3.33 -9.05
C ASN A 547 42.15 -1.81 -9.24
N VAL A 548 42.88 -1.28 -10.24
CA VAL A 548 43.00 0.16 -10.53
C VAL A 548 41.64 0.83 -10.78
N GLU A 549 40.59 0.06 -11.10
CA GLU A 549 39.25 0.58 -11.43
C GLU A 549 38.19 0.43 -10.33
N TYR A 550 38.54 -0.02 -9.11
CA TYR A 550 37.53 -0.31 -8.08
C TYR A 550 36.66 0.92 -7.75
N GLU A 551 37.26 2.11 -7.73
CA GLU A 551 36.56 3.39 -7.52
C GLU A 551 35.54 3.69 -8.62
N ASN A 552 35.92 3.50 -9.90
CA ASN A 552 35.04 3.71 -11.04
C ASN A 552 33.81 2.79 -10.99
N ILE A 553 34.01 1.54 -10.56
CA ILE A 553 32.91 0.59 -10.39
C ILE A 553 31.97 1.08 -9.28
N MET A 554 32.49 1.47 -8.13
CA MET A 554 31.66 1.98 -7.03
C MET A 554 30.86 3.23 -7.45
N TRP A 555 31.49 4.16 -8.15
CA TRP A 555 30.83 5.33 -8.72
C TRP A 555 29.71 4.99 -9.68
N ARG A 556 29.89 3.97 -10.54
CA ARG A 556 28.81 3.49 -11.41
C ARG A 556 27.60 3.02 -10.61
N PHE A 557 27.80 2.18 -9.58
CA PHE A 557 26.68 1.72 -8.74
C PHE A 557 26.00 2.86 -7.99
N LEU A 558 26.74 3.88 -7.55
CA LEU A 558 26.19 5.10 -6.93
C LEU A 558 25.41 5.97 -7.92
N ASN A 559 25.86 6.04 -9.16
CA ASN A 559 25.18 6.79 -10.21
C ASN A 559 23.92 6.09 -10.72
N ASP A 560 23.95 4.77 -10.81
CA ASP A 560 22.81 3.95 -11.21
C ASP A 560 21.77 3.80 -10.09
N PHE A 561 22.12 4.11 -8.83
CA PHE A 561 21.23 3.89 -7.69
C PHE A 561 19.88 4.59 -7.84
N GLN A 562 18.82 3.79 -7.77
CA GLN A 562 17.43 4.22 -7.80
C GLN A 562 16.77 3.96 -6.45
N PRO A 563 16.53 5.02 -5.64
CA PRO A 563 15.77 4.96 -4.39
C PRO A 563 14.45 4.21 -4.49
N LEU A 564 14.03 3.62 -3.37
CA LEU A 564 12.71 2.96 -3.27
C LEU A 564 11.58 4.00 -3.34
N ASN A 565 10.49 3.67 -4.03
CA ASN A 565 9.35 4.58 -4.19
C ASN A 565 8.00 3.84 -4.25
N SER A 566 7.13 3.97 -3.24
CA SER A 566 5.81 3.29 -3.19
C SER A 566 4.86 3.75 -4.29
N ASN A 567 5.14 4.88 -4.94
CA ASN A 567 4.29 5.37 -6.00
C ASN A 567 4.45 4.59 -7.31
N ASN A 568 5.48 3.74 -7.43
CA ASN A 568 5.68 2.88 -8.59
C ASN A 568 5.17 1.45 -8.32
N LYS A 569 4.77 0.75 -9.40
CA LYS A 569 4.15 -0.60 -9.36
C LYS A 569 5.11 -1.73 -8.97
N ILE A 570 6.41 -1.45 -8.84
CA ILE A 570 7.42 -2.45 -8.53
C ILE A 570 7.74 -2.41 -7.04
N ASP A 571 8.17 -1.26 -6.54
CA ASP A 571 8.58 -1.11 -5.15
C ASP A 571 7.38 -1.17 -4.20
N ASN A 572 6.17 -0.81 -4.65
CA ASN A 572 4.95 -1.01 -3.85
C ASN A 572 4.59 -2.49 -3.60
N GLN A 573 5.37 -3.43 -4.16
CA GLN A 573 5.23 -4.87 -3.91
C GLN A 573 6.12 -5.35 -2.75
N PHE A 574 6.95 -4.50 -2.15
CA PHE A 574 7.56 -4.79 -0.85
C PHE A 574 6.50 -4.69 0.24
N ASP A 575 6.41 -5.70 1.09
CA ASP A 575 5.45 -5.73 2.19
C ASP A 575 5.94 -4.87 3.36
N HIS A 576 7.26 -4.86 3.58
CA HIS A 576 7.93 -4.01 4.56
C HIS A 576 9.23 -3.44 3.99
N VAL A 577 9.63 -2.27 4.48
CA VAL A 577 10.90 -1.62 4.16
C VAL A 577 11.59 -1.25 5.46
N ILE A 578 12.67 -1.96 5.78
CA ILE A 578 13.56 -1.67 6.89
C ILE A 578 14.67 -0.80 6.35
N GLU A 579 14.85 0.39 6.89
CA GLU A 579 15.84 1.31 6.38
C GLU A 579 17.05 1.42 7.29
N LEU A 580 18.20 1.43 6.65
CA LEU A 580 19.51 1.47 7.28
C LEU A 580 20.24 2.71 6.84
N ASP A 581 21.03 3.25 7.76
CA ASP A 581 21.95 4.32 7.45
C ASP A 581 23.24 3.72 6.89
N VAL A 582 23.71 4.25 5.74
CA VAL A 582 24.97 3.82 5.14
C VAL A 582 26.17 4.12 6.03
N ALA A 583 26.13 5.19 6.84
CA ALA A 583 27.22 5.57 7.74
C ALA A 583 27.30 4.71 9.00
N ASN A 584 26.18 4.17 9.47
CA ASN A 584 26.16 3.31 10.66
C ASN A 584 27.05 2.08 10.49
N ASP A 585 27.66 1.65 11.59
CA ASP A 585 28.39 0.39 11.63
C ASP A 585 27.46 -0.82 11.46
N VAL A 586 28.06 -2.01 11.36
CA VAL A 586 27.34 -3.26 11.12
C VAL A 586 26.47 -3.63 12.32
N LYS A 587 26.94 -3.40 13.56
CA LYS A 587 26.20 -3.76 14.79
C LYS A 587 24.92 -2.95 14.89
N THR A 588 25.03 -1.62 14.77
CA THR A 588 23.90 -0.69 14.81
C THR A 588 22.88 -1.04 13.73
N ASN A 589 23.31 -1.25 12.49
CA ASN A 589 22.40 -1.64 11.41
C ASN A 589 21.76 -3.02 11.64
N LEU A 590 22.50 -3.99 12.18
CA LEU A 590 21.98 -5.32 12.51
C LEU A 590 20.91 -5.23 13.61
N GLU A 591 21.14 -4.45 14.65
CA GLU A 591 20.17 -4.21 15.73
C GLU A 591 18.90 -3.56 15.20
N THR A 592 19.01 -2.56 14.32
CA THR A 592 17.85 -1.96 13.63
C THR A 592 17.05 -3.03 12.90
N VAL A 593 17.71 -3.89 12.10
CA VAL A 593 17.02 -4.97 11.39
C VAL A 593 16.36 -5.96 12.34
N ILE A 594 17.03 -6.36 13.42
CA ILE A 594 16.45 -7.27 14.43
C ILE A 594 15.21 -6.66 15.09
N ASN A 595 15.30 -5.41 15.51
CA ASN A 595 14.21 -4.71 16.19
C ASN A 595 12.99 -4.52 15.27
N GLU A 596 13.21 -4.21 13.99
CA GLU A 596 12.13 -4.05 13.01
C GLU A 596 11.55 -5.39 12.52
N LEU A 597 12.37 -6.45 12.43
CA LEU A 597 11.87 -7.78 12.06
C LEU A 597 11.14 -8.49 13.20
N LYS A 598 11.45 -8.19 14.46
CA LYS A 598 10.82 -8.82 15.63
C LYS A 598 9.27 -8.79 15.56
N PRO A 599 8.59 -7.64 15.38
CA PRO A 599 7.13 -7.62 15.27
C PRO A 599 6.61 -8.22 13.96
N ILE A 600 7.45 -8.37 12.94
CA ILE A 600 7.06 -8.94 11.63
C ILE A 600 7.08 -10.47 11.68
N LEU A 601 8.09 -11.06 12.33
CA LEU A 601 8.35 -12.50 12.34
C LEU A 601 8.07 -13.17 13.69
N GLU A 602 7.70 -12.40 14.72
CA GLU A 602 7.34 -12.89 16.05
C GLU A 602 8.42 -13.77 16.72
N PHE A 603 9.70 -13.46 16.48
CA PHE A 603 10.82 -14.18 17.11
C PHE A 603 11.26 -13.55 18.44
N GLU A 604 11.96 -14.33 19.27
CA GLU A 604 12.68 -13.82 20.44
C GLU A 604 13.95 -13.08 20.04
N LYS A 605 14.13 -11.86 20.56
CA LYS A 605 15.31 -11.04 20.28
C LYS A 605 16.56 -11.75 20.83
N PRO A 606 17.60 -11.98 20.00
CA PRO A 606 18.88 -12.49 20.48
C PRO A 606 19.49 -11.60 21.57
N SER A 607 20.17 -12.19 22.56
CA SER A 607 20.93 -11.43 23.56
C SER A 607 22.07 -10.65 22.92
N GLU A 608 22.50 -9.56 23.58
CA GLU A 608 23.63 -8.75 23.11
C GLU A 608 24.90 -9.59 22.95
N ASP A 609 25.22 -10.45 23.93
CA ASP A 609 26.36 -11.38 23.86
C ASP A 609 26.33 -12.28 22.61
N LYS A 610 25.13 -12.75 22.21
CA LYS A 610 24.97 -13.60 21.03
C LYS A 610 25.19 -12.80 19.74
N ILE A 611 24.76 -11.55 19.71
CA ILE A 611 24.99 -10.63 18.58
C ILE A 611 26.48 -10.35 18.45
N GLU A 612 27.16 -10.02 19.55
CA GLU A 612 28.60 -9.72 19.56
C GLU A 612 29.43 -10.90 19.10
N LYS A 613 29.17 -12.10 19.66
CA LYS A 613 29.86 -13.32 19.25
C LYS A 613 29.72 -13.60 17.75
N VAL A 614 28.52 -13.42 17.18
CA VAL A 614 28.30 -13.61 15.73
C VAL A 614 29.06 -12.58 14.90
N LEU A 615 29.15 -11.33 15.35
CA LEU A 615 29.90 -10.27 14.67
C LEU A 615 31.41 -10.54 14.69
N GLU A 616 31.95 -11.01 15.82
CA GLU A 616 33.34 -11.46 15.93
C GLU A 616 33.63 -12.57 14.92
N GLU A 617 32.82 -13.64 14.89
CA GLU A 617 33.00 -14.74 13.95
C GLU A 617 32.92 -14.33 12.46
N ILE A 618 32.21 -13.26 12.13
CA ILE A 618 32.07 -12.77 10.75
C ILE A 618 33.22 -11.84 10.37
N SER A 619 33.87 -11.20 11.34
CA SER A 619 35.04 -10.35 11.08
C SER A 619 36.18 -11.12 10.40
N ASP A 620 36.30 -12.43 10.70
CA ASP A 620 37.28 -13.36 10.10
C ASP A 620 36.80 -14.05 8.81
N TYR A 621 35.60 -13.71 8.33
CA TYR A 621 35.01 -14.36 7.15
C TYR A 621 35.82 -14.09 5.87
N LYS A 622 36.28 -15.17 5.23
CA LYS A 622 36.95 -15.14 3.93
C LYS A 622 36.04 -15.73 2.85
N PRO A 623 35.67 -14.98 1.79
CA PRO A 623 34.87 -15.52 0.71
C PRO A 623 35.61 -16.63 -0.04
N THR A 624 34.92 -17.73 -0.31
CA THR A 624 35.47 -18.92 -0.99
C THR A 624 35.51 -18.77 -2.52
N VAL A 625 34.67 -17.89 -3.09
CA VAL A 625 34.55 -17.66 -4.53
C VAL A 625 34.99 -16.24 -4.87
N ARG A 626 35.99 -16.06 -5.74
CA ARG A 626 36.42 -14.74 -6.23
C ARG A 626 35.79 -14.42 -7.58
N LYS A 627 35.19 -13.23 -7.73
CA LYS A 627 34.55 -12.77 -8.97
C LYS A 627 35.23 -11.51 -9.48
N ILE A 628 35.91 -11.57 -10.62
CA ILE A 628 36.56 -10.38 -11.19
C ILE A 628 35.49 -9.52 -11.87
N VAL A 629 35.15 -8.38 -11.26
CA VAL A 629 34.38 -7.33 -11.91
C VAL A 629 35.37 -6.42 -12.66
N GLY A 630 35.60 -6.71 -13.94
CA GLY A 630 36.38 -5.82 -14.82
C GLY A 630 35.48 -4.93 -15.66
N ASN A 631 35.92 -3.71 -15.96
CA ASN A 631 35.38 -3.02 -17.13
C ASN A 631 35.88 -3.76 -18.37
N LYS A 632 34.98 -4.47 -19.06
CA LYS A 632 35.16 -4.55 -20.50
C LYS A 632 34.78 -3.18 -21.03
N PRO A 633 35.62 -2.52 -21.85
CA PRO A 633 35.18 -1.31 -22.54
C PRO A 633 33.84 -1.64 -23.19
N PRO A 634 32.82 -0.78 -23.01
CA PRO A 634 31.50 -1.04 -23.56
C PRO A 634 31.70 -1.32 -25.06
N LYS A 635 31.31 -2.51 -25.50
CA LYS A 635 31.34 -2.80 -26.93
C LYS A 635 30.34 -1.86 -27.57
N VAL A 636 30.84 -0.94 -28.38
CA VAL A 636 29.99 -0.04 -29.15
C VAL A 636 29.01 -0.90 -29.93
N SER A 637 27.73 -0.73 -29.64
CA SER A 637 26.68 -1.55 -30.24
C SER A 637 26.36 -1.04 -31.63
N PHE A 638 26.35 0.28 -31.81
CA PHE A 638 26.12 0.98 -33.07
C PHE A 638 26.61 2.43 -32.97
N TYR A 639 26.79 3.07 -34.14
CA TYR A 639 26.92 4.53 -34.26
C TYR A 639 25.63 5.08 -34.86
N GLY A 640 25.16 6.23 -34.37
CA GLY A 640 23.91 6.82 -34.82
C GLY A 640 23.83 8.31 -34.58
N ILE A 641 22.97 8.97 -35.36
CA ILE A 641 22.67 10.40 -35.21
C ILE A 641 21.43 10.51 -34.34
N LYS A 642 21.57 11.11 -33.15
CA LYS A 642 20.43 11.41 -32.30
C LYS A 642 19.54 12.43 -33.01
N LEU A 643 18.24 12.16 -33.03
CA LEU A 643 17.24 13.08 -33.51
C LEU A 643 16.68 13.83 -32.30
N ASP A 644 16.88 15.14 -32.27
CA ASP A 644 16.20 16.01 -31.30
C ASP A 644 14.81 16.34 -31.83
N PHE A 645 13.96 15.31 -31.85
CA PHE A 645 12.70 15.33 -32.55
C PHE A 645 11.70 14.40 -31.87
N ASN A 646 10.52 14.94 -31.52
CA ASN A 646 9.44 14.17 -30.93
C ASN A 646 8.58 13.55 -32.03
N VAL A 647 8.91 12.30 -32.42
CA VAL A 647 8.21 11.57 -33.48
C VAL A 647 6.73 11.37 -33.12
N GLN A 648 6.40 11.14 -31.85
CA GLN A 648 5.03 10.92 -31.43
C GLN A 648 4.18 12.19 -31.59
N GLU A 649 4.70 13.34 -31.18
CA GLU A 649 4.03 14.63 -31.34
C GLU A 649 3.85 14.97 -32.82
N PHE A 650 4.91 14.85 -33.63
CA PHE A 650 4.85 15.09 -35.06
C PHE A 650 3.82 14.20 -35.77
N LEU A 651 3.82 12.89 -35.50
CA LEU A 651 2.86 11.97 -36.11
C LEU A 651 1.43 12.22 -35.62
N SER A 652 1.26 12.63 -34.36
CA SER A 652 -0.05 13.04 -33.84
C SER A 652 -0.58 14.23 -34.62
N ASP A 653 0.24 15.25 -34.84
CA ASP A 653 -0.12 16.43 -35.63
C ASP A 653 -0.41 16.10 -37.09
N TYR A 654 0.39 15.21 -37.69
CA TYR A 654 0.18 14.75 -39.06
C TYR A 654 -1.18 14.07 -39.22
N TYR A 655 -1.49 13.07 -38.39
CA TYR A 655 -2.76 12.34 -38.45
C TYR A 655 -3.96 13.21 -38.07
N ASN A 656 -3.78 14.21 -37.20
CA ASN A 656 -4.82 15.20 -36.90
C ASN A 656 -5.15 16.07 -38.14
N LYS A 657 -4.13 16.46 -38.92
CA LYS A 657 -4.29 17.23 -40.17
C LYS A 657 -4.76 16.37 -41.35
N HIS A 658 -4.57 15.05 -41.29
CA HIS A 658 -4.85 14.11 -42.36
C HIS A 658 -5.75 12.97 -41.85
N PRO A 659 -7.02 13.25 -41.49
CA PRO A 659 -7.90 12.29 -40.81
C PRO A 659 -8.29 11.07 -41.66
N ASN A 660 -8.07 11.14 -42.97
CA ASN A 660 -8.33 10.05 -43.91
C ASN A 660 -7.19 9.04 -43.99
N GLU A 661 -6.02 9.32 -43.42
CA GLU A 661 -4.87 8.41 -43.36
C GLU A 661 -5.04 7.39 -42.21
N ASP A 662 -4.67 6.13 -42.45
CA ASP A 662 -4.79 5.08 -41.43
C ASP A 662 -3.79 5.31 -40.30
N SER A 663 -4.31 5.68 -39.13
CA SER A 663 -3.54 5.90 -37.91
C SER A 663 -3.64 4.71 -36.92
N GLY A 664 -4.20 3.57 -37.32
CA GLY A 664 -4.57 2.46 -36.43
C GLY A 664 -3.37 1.82 -35.73
N ILE A 665 -2.26 1.63 -36.44
CA ILE A 665 -1.00 1.11 -35.86
C ILE A 665 -0.40 2.14 -34.91
N PHE A 666 -0.34 3.41 -35.30
CA PHE A 666 0.19 4.48 -34.47
C PHE A 666 -0.57 4.59 -33.14
N LYS A 667 -1.91 4.59 -33.18
CA LYS A 667 -2.77 4.60 -31.98
C LYS A 667 -2.48 3.42 -31.06
N LYS A 668 -2.31 2.21 -31.60
CA LYS A 668 -1.93 1.01 -30.82
C LYS A 668 -0.55 1.14 -30.19
N LEU A 669 0.41 1.73 -30.89
CA LEU A 669 1.77 1.95 -30.36
C LEU A 669 1.77 2.99 -29.24
N VAL A 670 0.99 4.08 -29.37
CA VAL A 670 0.82 5.09 -28.32
C VAL A 670 0.13 4.50 -27.09
N GLN A 671 -1.00 3.80 -27.27
CA GLN A 671 -1.74 3.15 -26.17
C GLN A 671 -0.91 2.10 -25.43
N GLY A 672 -0.02 1.41 -26.14
CA GLY A 672 0.88 0.42 -25.56
C GLY A 672 2.16 0.99 -24.96
N GLU A 673 2.35 2.32 -24.94
CA GLU A 673 3.60 2.98 -24.54
C GLU A 673 4.84 2.41 -25.28
N ARG A 674 4.68 2.09 -26.56
CA ARG A 674 5.70 1.40 -27.38
C ARG A 674 6.56 2.34 -28.23
N ILE A 675 6.33 3.65 -28.16
CA ILE A 675 7.15 4.66 -28.83
C ILE A 675 8.15 5.19 -27.80
N GLY A 676 9.44 5.03 -28.07
CA GLY A 676 10.50 5.51 -27.17
C GLY A 676 10.59 7.03 -27.17
N PHE A 677 11.10 7.61 -26.07
CA PHE A 677 11.28 9.07 -25.94
C PHE A 677 12.50 9.62 -26.70
N GLU A 678 13.48 8.75 -27.01
CA GLU A 678 14.68 9.14 -27.74
C GLU A 678 14.75 8.38 -29.07
N HIS A 679 14.89 9.13 -30.16
CA HIS A 679 15.01 8.59 -31.51
C HIS A 679 16.40 8.85 -32.07
N HIS A 680 16.84 7.98 -32.96
CA HIS A 680 18.10 8.13 -33.67
C HIS A 680 18.00 7.45 -35.03
N VAL A 681 18.86 7.87 -35.95
CA VAL A 681 19.15 7.14 -37.18
C VAL A 681 20.39 6.31 -36.94
N THR A 682 20.28 4.99 -37.05
CA THR A 682 21.45 4.10 -36.97
C THR A 682 22.26 4.22 -38.25
N LEU A 683 23.54 4.58 -38.14
CA LEU A 683 24.48 4.67 -39.27
C LEU A 683 25.12 3.30 -39.56
N ILE A 684 25.54 2.60 -38.51
CA ILE A 684 26.08 1.23 -38.60
C ILE A 684 25.94 0.50 -37.27
N HIS A 685 25.55 -0.78 -37.28
CA HIS A 685 25.48 -1.62 -36.09
C HIS A 685 26.59 -2.70 -36.09
N SER A 686 27.17 -2.97 -34.92
CA SER A 686 28.19 -4.02 -34.69
C SER A 686 27.78 -5.44 -35.12
N LYS A 687 26.49 -5.70 -35.35
CA LYS A 687 25.99 -6.98 -35.86
C LYS A 687 26.24 -7.13 -37.36
N GLU A 688 26.28 -6.02 -38.08
CA GLU A 688 26.56 -5.98 -39.50
C GLU A 688 28.03 -6.26 -39.82
N LEU A 689 28.88 -6.33 -38.78
CA LEU A 689 30.29 -6.72 -38.86
C LEU A 689 30.52 -8.21 -38.56
N LYS A 690 29.45 -8.97 -38.31
CA LYS A 690 29.56 -10.40 -38.02
C LYS A 690 29.27 -11.20 -39.29
N ILE A 691 30.21 -12.10 -39.61
CA ILE A 691 30.17 -13.02 -40.76
C ILE A 691 30.32 -12.28 -42.09
N ASP A 692 31.53 -12.34 -42.65
CA ASP A 692 31.94 -11.80 -43.95
C ASP A 692 31.36 -10.43 -44.33
N PRO A 693 31.59 -9.38 -43.51
CA PRO A 693 31.04 -8.07 -43.81
C PRO A 693 31.77 -7.45 -45.01
N PRO A 694 31.06 -6.80 -45.95
CA PRO A 694 31.66 -6.06 -47.04
C PRO A 694 32.69 -5.05 -46.53
N ASP A 695 33.81 -4.90 -47.24
CA ASP A 695 34.93 -4.07 -46.78
C ASP A 695 34.56 -2.59 -46.55
N TYR A 696 33.57 -2.06 -47.27
CA TYR A 696 33.09 -0.70 -47.03
C TYR A 696 32.45 -0.54 -45.64
N LYS A 697 31.78 -1.56 -45.10
CA LYS A 697 31.19 -1.52 -43.74
C LYS A 697 32.25 -1.59 -42.65
N LYS A 698 33.33 -2.36 -42.87
CA LYS A 698 34.49 -2.39 -41.97
C LYS A 698 35.16 -1.01 -41.91
N LYS A 699 35.44 -0.42 -43.08
CA LYS A 699 36.01 0.94 -43.18
C LYS A 699 35.11 2.00 -42.55
N LEU A 700 33.79 1.90 -42.76
CA LEU A 700 32.82 2.83 -42.20
C LEU A 700 32.76 2.74 -40.67
N TRP A 701 32.82 1.53 -40.10
CA TRP A 701 32.92 1.34 -38.65
C TRP A 701 34.18 1.98 -38.09
N GLU A 702 35.34 1.71 -38.69
CA GLU A 702 36.62 2.28 -38.27
C GLU A 702 36.63 3.82 -38.37
N GLN A 703 35.94 4.40 -39.36
CA GLN A 703 35.78 5.84 -39.49
C GLN A 703 34.97 6.42 -38.34
N TYR A 704 33.81 5.84 -38.02
CA TYR A 704 32.99 6.33 -36.91
C TYR A 704 33.61 6.06 -35.53
N GLU A 705 34.43 5.02 -35.40
CA GLU A 705 35.16 4.74 -34.16
C GLU A 705 36.28 5.74 -33.87
N LYS A 706 36.74 6.46 -34.90
CA LYS A 706 37.76 7.52 -34.79
C LYS A 706 37.19 8.93 -34.59
N ILE A 707 35.90 9.12 -34.81
CA ILE A 707 35.16 10.38 -34.57
C ILE A 707 34.70 10.38 -33.12
#